data_AF-A0A6J0N0I4-F1
#
_entry.id   AF-A0A6J0N0I4-F1
#
_cell.length_a   1.000
_cell.length_b   1.000
_cell.length_c   1.000
_cell.angle_alpha   90.00
_cell.angle_beta   90.00
_cell.angle_gamma   90.00
#
_symmetry.space_group_name_H-M   'P 1'
#
loop_
_entity.id
_entity.type
_entity.pdbx_description
1 polymer ?
#
loop_
_entity_poly.entity_id
_entity_poly.type
_entity_poly.pdbx_seq_one_letter_code
_entity_poly.pdbx_strand_id
1 'polypeptide(L)'
;MHGRPRKVYKPEEEAASAAKAVKFRSLQSQFLSNHHNKIYTKEAIDLSTKLLEINPEAYTAWNYRKLAVEDTLSRQESDPDLVKSVLDEELKVVESSLKQNVKSYGAWHHRKWVLSKGHSSVGNELRLLNEFQTLDSRNFHAWNYRRFVVELTNRSKHDELKYTEFMIGNNISNYSAWHNRSVLLSSLLERKADGFMPSQKIPEEYELVHNAIFTDEDVQSGWFYHLWLLDQTVNVETPLLISSWPPHGSRINLSRAGCLNDSSSSSKLTTFPLILYFDQAVGGVSSSTVAIDSELKGIEDLVWEPVSNKNSQVSCVWVARLKYMSSEPCFFPKEYKVKVRIGNSPGIVSSRGFNFSVPYEFVFTARVEDTVQEEPREVIVSWTDGFDIWDAQSEDLKNLVNLDQLNGQMDFKWRQEAIAEEIDLFRTLPDSNSKIGKLTIARLLMAKATMSENDVKGVHYEEILKLYNDLMALDSTHYHYYKDEHSVALLRKVTSSTESLSRHLFRYSDMNNSVCLRLNNSSLSRIASVEKLLFVQMLDLSHNELHSTEGLEAMQLLSCLNLSHNRIRSFSALDSLRHLKQLRVLDVSHNHIGEHSVDTTRYLCSSPLSNSEWSQDEVGRRMTPSLVTKYWDAYFVLRDLNLKQLDIAGNVVAGEEFSSFVPQVVPTLVWLNGHKLRS
;
A
#
# COMPACT_ATOMS: atom_id res chain seq x y z
N MET A 1 20.43 29.05 0.11
CA MET A 1 19.13 29.03 -0.58
C MET A 1 17.98 29.33 0.37
N HIS A 2 17.92 28.70 1.54
CA HIS A 2 16.83 28.92 2.51
C HIS A 2 17.07 30.12 3.44
N GLY A 3 15.99 30.74 3.91
CA GLY A 3 15.99 31.74 4.99
C GLY A 3 16.74 33.05 4.69
N ARG A 4 17.19 33.30 3.46
CA ARG A 4 17.87 34.54 3.08
C ARG A 4 16.82 35.59 2.68
N PRO A 5 16.62 36.66 3.47
CA PRO A 5 15.72 37.74 3.08
C PRO A 5 16.23 38.40 1.81
N ARG A 6 15.32 38.76 0.89
CA ARG A 6 15.69 39.58 -0.28
C ARG A 6 16.10 40.96 0.25
N LYS A 7 17.36 41.33 0.05
CA LYS A 7 17.92 42.65 0.38
C LYS A 7 18.61 43.22 -0.85
N VAL A 8 18.49 44.53 -1.03
CA VAL A 8 19.28 45.28 -2.00
C VAL A 8 20.67 45.45 -1.39
N TYR A 9 21.69 44.92 -2.06
CA TYR A 9 23.07 45.04 -1.58
C TYR A 9 23.57 46.46 -1.77
N LYS A 10 24.34 46.97 -0.80
CA LYS A 10 25.12 48.19 -1.01
C LYS A 10 26.31 47.89 -1.93
N PRO A 11 26.82 48.86 -2.72
CA PRO A 11 27.98 48.64 -3.59
C PRO A 11 29.21 48.06 -2.87
N GLU A 12 29.43 48.44 -1.60
CA GLU A 12 30.50 47.91 -0.76
C GLU A 12 30.32 46.42 -0.42
N GLU A 13 29.07 45.98 -0.19
CA GLU A 13 28.74 44.59 0.12
C GLU A 13 28.85 43.71 -1.13
N GLU A 14 28.50 44.24 -2.31
CA GLU A 14 28.72 43.56 -3.58
C GLU A 14 30.20 43.38 -3.88
N ALA A 15 31.01 44.42 -3.67
CA ALA A 15 32.46 44.35 -3.83
C ALA A 15 33.08 43.33 -2.86
N ALA A 16 32.65 43.30 -1.60
CA ALA A 16 33.10 42.33 -0.60
C ALA A 16 32.69 40.89 -0.99
N SER A 17 31.47 40.70 -1.48
CA SER A 17 30.98 39.41 -1.97
C SER A 17 31.78 38.91 -3.18
N ALA A 18 32.08 39.81 -4.13
CA ALA A 18 32.90 39.50 -5.30
C ALA A 18 34.33 39.12 -4.90
N ALA A 19 34.96 39.86 -3.98
CA ALA A 19 36.28 39.54 -3.44
C ALA A 19 36.30 38.16 -2.75
N LYS A 20 35.26 37.86 -1.96
CA LYS A 20 35.09 36.54 -1.33
C LYS A 20 34.96 35.43 -2.37
N ALA A 21 34.20 35.66 -3.44
CA ALA A 21 34.03 34.70 -4.53
C ALA A 21 35.34 34.43 -5.28
N VAL A 22 36.16 35.46 -5.54
CA VAL A 22 37.49 35.30 -6.16
C VAL A 22 38.40 34.45 -5.29
N LYS A 23 38.47 34.73 -3.98
CA LYS A 23 39.26 33.94 -3.04
C LYS A 23 38.80 32.48 -3.00
N PHE A 24 37.50 32.25 -2.98
CA PHE A 24 36.92 30.90 -3.00
C PHE A 24 37.25 30.14 -4.30
N ARG A 25 37.15 30.79 -5.46
CA ARG A 25 37.52 30.17 -6.75
C ARG A 25 39.00 29.79 -6.79
N SER A 26 39.89 30.67 -6.31
CA SER A 26 41.32 30.37 -6.23
C SER A 26 41.59 29.14 -5.35
N LEU A 27 40.93 29.08 -4.18
CA LEU A 27 41.02 27.93 -3.27
C LEU A 27 40.51 26.64 -3.95
N GLN A 28 39.36 26.70 -4.63
CA GLN A 28 38.79 25.56 -5.33
C GLN A 28 39.69 25.07 -6.47
N SER A 29 40.30 25.97 -7.24
CA SER A 29 41.23 25.60 -8.32
C SER A 29 42.49 24.91 -7.79
N GLN A 30 43.06 25.42 -6.71
CA GLN A 30 44.22 24.79 -6.05
C GLN A 30 43.86 23.40 -5.50
N PHE A 31 42.71 23.29 -4.83
CA PHE A 31 42.17 22.01 -4.37
C PHE A 31 42.01 21.00 -5.51
N LEU A 32 41.37 21.41 -6.62
CA LEU A 32 41.16 20.55 -7.76
C LEU A 32 42.48 20.10 -8.39
N SER A 33 43.49 20.98 -8.47
CA SER A 33 44.82 20.60 -8.94
C SER A 33 45.44 19.51 -8.07
N ASN A 34 45.40 19.66 -6.74
CA ASN A 34 45.91 18.66 -5.80
C ASN A 34 45.16 17.33 -5.92
N HIS A 35 43.83 17.38 -6.07
CA HIS A 35 42.99 16.19 -6.26
C HIS A 35 43.34 15.44 -7.57
N HIS A 36 43.41 16.12 -8.71
CA HIS A 36 43.73 15.48 -9.99
C HIS A 36 45.12 14.84 -10.01
N ASN A 37 46.09 15.48 -9.34
CA ASN A 37 47.46 15.00 -9.26
C ASN A 37 47.72 14.04 -8.08
N LYS A 38 46.68 13.67 -7.30
CA LYS A 38 46.79 12.79 -6.12
C LYS A 38 47.85 13.25 -5.11
N ILE A 39 47.97 14.56 -4.92
CA ILE A 39 48.92 15.16 -3.96
C ILE A 39 48.24 15.16 -2.60
N TYR A 40 48.83 14.51 -1.58
CA TYR A 40 48.27 14.40 -0.22
C TYR A 40 49.20 14.97 0.86
N THR A 41 49.93 16.04 0.55
CA THR A 41 50.78 16.71 1.56
C THR A 41 49.91 17.41 2.61
N LYS A 42 50.52 17.75 3.76
CA LYS A 42 49.83 18.49 4.82
C LYS A 42 49.22 19.79 4.32
N GLU A 43 49.92 20.52 3.46
CA GLU A 43 49.45 21.77 2.86
C GLU A 43 48.21 21.54 1.97
N ALA A 44 48.18 20.43 1.23
CA ALA A 44 47.06 20.09 0.37
C ALA A 44 45.81 19.69 1.17
N ILE A 45 46.00 18.97 2.28
CA ILE A 45 44.95 18.60 3.23
C ILE A 45 44.41 19.84 3.96
N ASP A 46 45.29 20.73 4.43
CA ASP A 46 44.91 22.01 5.06
C ASP A 46 44.11 22.91 4.12
N LEU A 47 44.46 22.88 2.83
CA LEU A 47 43.73 23.60 1.79
C LEU A 47 42.31 23.03 1.61
N SER A 48 42.15 21.71 1.66
CA SER A 48 40.84 21.05 1.68
C SER A 48 40.03 21.40 2.95
N THR A 49 40.67 21.46 4.12
CA THR A 49 40.05 21.90 5.39
C THR A 49 39.44 23.30 5.23
N LYS A 50 40.23 24.27 4.75
CA LYS A 50 39.76 25.65 4.51
C LYS A 50 38.59 25.70 3.53
N LEU A 51 38.57 24.83 2.53
CA LEU A 51 37.48 24.76 1.57
C LEU A 51 36.18 24.29 2.24
N LEU A 52 36.27 23.26 3.09
CA LEU A 52 35.16 22.68 3.83
C LEU A 52 34.65 23.56 4.97
N GLU A 53 35.50 24.39 5.56
CA GLU A 53 35.08 25.43 6.50
C GLU A 53 34.21 26.50 5.82
N ILE A 54 34.47 26.81 4.55
CA ILE A 54 33.67 27.77 3.79
C ILE A 54 32.41 27.11 3.20
N ASN A 55 32.56 25.88 2.67
CA ASN A 55 31.49 25.14 2.03
C ASN A 55 31.52 23.64 2.42
N PRO A 56 30.84 23.26 3.51
CA PRO A 56 30.68 21.86 3.93
C PRO A 56 30.01 20.96 2.87
N GLU A 57 29.30 21.53 1.89
CA GLU A 57 28.62 20.77 0.82
C GLU A 57 29.55 20.37 -0.34
N ALA A 58 30.85 20.68 -0.26
CA ALA A 58 31.81 20.27 -1.28
C ALA A 58 32.12 18.76 -1.18
N TYR A 59 31.24 17.90 -1.72
CA TYR A 59 31.38 16.43 -1.67
C TYR A 59 32.72 15.92 -2.19
N THR A 60 33.25 16.51 -3.28
CA THR A 60 34.56 16.14 -3.82
C THR A 60 35.69 16.37 -2.82
N ALA A 61 35.59 17.41 -1.98
CA ALA A 61 36.59 17.67 -0.95
C ALA A 61 36.55 16.61 0.16
N TRP A 62 35.36 16.19 0.60
CA TRP A 62 35.23 15.06 1.54
C TRP A 62 35.80 13.76 0.96
N ASN A 63 35.51 13.45 -0.31
CA ASN A 63 36.05 12.25 -0.96
C ASN A 63 37.57 12.30 -1.10
N TYR A 64 38.13 13.45 -1.47
CA TYR A 64 39.57 13.65 -1.51
C TYR A 64 40.23 13.43 -0.14
N ARG A 65 39.60 13.89 0.96
CA ARG A 65 40.11 13.63 2.30
C ARG A 65 40.12 12.15 2.65
N LYS A 66 39.07 11.40 2.29
CA LYS A 66 39.06 9.93 2.51
C LYS A 66 40.22 9.25 1.79
N LEU A 67 40.48 9.63 0.54
CA LEU A 67 41.61 9.12 -0.23
C LEU A 67 42.96 9.47 0.43
N ALA A 68 43.09 10.70 0.94
CA ALA A 68 44.31 11.14 1.64
C ALA A 68 44.54 10.36 2.95
N VAL A 69 43.46 10.11 3.71
CA VAL A 69 43.52 9.28 4.92
C VAL A 69 43.89 7.85 4.56
N GLU A 70 43.26 7.23 3.57
CA GLU A 70 43.57 5.86 3.14
C GLU A 70 45.01 5.72 2.63
N ASP A 71 45.50 6.70 1.86
CA ASP A 71 46.91 6.76 1.43
C ASP A 71 47.87 6.87 2.64
N THR A 72 47.54 7.71 3.62
CA THR A 72 48.35 7.87 4.84
C THR A 72 48.38 6.57 5.67
N LEU A 73 47.21 5.94 5.86
CA LEU A 73 47.08 4.70 6.62
C LEU A 73 47.84 3.55 5.95
N SER A 74 47.75 3.42 4.62
CA SER A 74 48.48 2.37 3.88
C SER A 74 50.01 2.46 4.00
N ARG A 75 50.55 3.66 4.26
CA ARG A 75 51.99 3.88 4.46
C ARG A 75 52.45 3.66 5.89
N GLN A 76 51.53 3.62 6.85
CA GLN A 76 51.82 3.68 8.30
C GLN A 76 51.08 2.61 9.11
N GLU A 77 50.68 1.49 8.50
CA GLU A 77 49.78 0.45 9.06
C GLU A 77 50.21 -0.14 10.43
N SER A 78 51.42 0.12 10.91
CA SER A 78 51.98 -0.52 12.10
C SER A 78 51.85 0.26 13.42
N ASP A 79 51.37 1.51 13.42
CA ASP A 79 51.26 2.34 14.64
C ASP A 79 49.80 2.73 14.95
N PRO A 80 49.14 2.04 15.90
CA PRO A 80 47.76 2.32 16.31
C PRO A 80 47.52 3.75 16.82
N ASP A 81 48.50 4.39 17.45
CA ASP A 81 48.35 5.72 18.02
C ASP A 81 48.37 6.79 16.92
N LEU A 82 49.18 6.60 15.88
CA LEU A 82 49.17 7.45 14.69
C LEU A 82 47.86 7.32 13.91
N VAL A 83 47.37 6.09 13.70
CA VAL A 83 46.07 5.84 13.03
C VAL A 83 44.94 6.58 13.76
N LYS A 84 44.90 6.46 15.09
CA LYS A 84 43.94 7.18 15.92
C LYS A 84 44.09 8.70 15.79
N SER A 85 45.30 9.22 15.83
CA SER A 85 45.55 10.67 15.71
C SER A 85 45.04 11.25 14.39
N VAL A 86 45.27 10.55 13.27
CA VAL A 86 44.80 10.98 11.93
C VAL A 86 43.27 11.01 11.88
N LEU A 87 42.62 9.97 12.38
CA LEU A 87 41.16 9.88 12.37
C LEU A 87 40.52 10.90 13.33
N ASP A 88 41.11 11.14 14.51
CA ASP A 88 40.65 12.15 15.46
C ASP A 88 40.82 13.58 14.92
N GLU A 89 41.81 13.83 14.05
CA GLU A 89 41.94 15.10 13.32
C GLU A 89 40.80 15.30 12.31
N GLU A 90 40.40 14.25 11.58
CA GLU A 90 39.24 14.31 10.69
C GLU A 90 37.94 14.61 11.44
N LEU A 91 37.76 14.06 12.64
CA LEU A 91 36.59 14.37 13.48
C LEU A 91 36.52 15.86 13.87
N LYS A 92 37.67 16.52 14.07
CA LYS A 92 37.74 17.98 14.34
C LYS A 92 37.35 18.80 13.11
N VAL A 93 37.81 18.39 11.92
CA VAL A 93 37.42 19.04 10.66
C VAL A 93 35.92 18.96 10.46
N VAL A 94 35.35 17.77 10.66
CA VAL A 94 33.89 17.58 10.59
C VAL A 94 33.16 18.44 11.61
N GLU A 95 33.62 18.51 12.86
CA GLU A 95 32.99 19.35 13.89
C GLU A 95 33.00 20.83 13.49
N SER A 96 34.12 21.34 12.94
CA SER A 96 34.22 22.70 12.40
C SER A 96 33.22 22.94 11.26
N SER A 97 33.13 22.00 10.30
CA SER A 97 32.17 22.07 9.20
C SER A 97 30.71 22.01 9.67
N LEU A 98 30.40 21.21 10.69
CA LEU A 98 29.04 21.12 11.24
C LEU A 98 28.65 22.39 12.01
N LYS A 99 29.59 23.08 12.67
CA LYS A 99 29.34 24.42 13.25
C LYS A 99 28.94 25.43 12.18
N GLN A 100 29.49 25.32 10.96
CA GLN A 100 29.12 26.17 9.83
C GLN A 100 27.78 25.77 9.20
N ASN A 101 27.52 24.47 9.06
CA ASN A 101 26.24 23.94 8.56
C ASN A 101 25.89 22.62 9.24
N VAL A 102 25.03 22.69 10.26
CA VAL A 102 24.55 21.51 11.04
C VAL A 102 23.73 20.52 10.20
N LYS A 103 23.34 20.90 8.97
CA LYS A 103 22.55 20.10 8.02
C LYS A 103 23.40 19.59 6.85
N SER A 104 24.72 19.57 7.00
CA SER A 104 25.61 19.12 5.94
C SER A 104 25.65 17.60 5.80
N TYR A 105 25.14 17.09 4.68
CA TYR A 105 25.18 15.65 4.38
C TYR A 105 26.62 15.13 4.30
N GLY A 106 27.50 15.87 3.63
CA GLY A 106 28.91 15.51 3.47
C GLY A 106 29.62 15.35 4.81
N ALA A 107 29.44 16.33 5.71
CA ALA A 107 30.08 16.32 7.03
C ALA A 107 29.58 15.15 7.91
N TRP A 108 28.25 14.96 8.02
CA TRP A 108 27.69 13.84 8.79
C TRP A 108 28.10 12.48 8.24
N HIS A 109 28.10 12.33 6.91
CA HIS A 109 28.52 11.09 6.27
C HIS A 109 30.01 10.82 6.48
N HIS A 110 30.87 11.84 6.38
CA HIS A 110 32.30 11.70 6.67
C HIS A 110 32.54 11.30 8.13
N ARG A 111 31.80 11.88 9.09
CA ARG A 111 31.89 11.47 10.50
C ARG A 111 31.58 9.98 10.71
N LYS A 112 30.51 9.47 10.09
CA LYS A 112 30.16 8.04 10.14
C LYS A 112 31.28 7.18 9.56
N TRP A 113 31.84 7.58 8.42
CA TRP A 113 32.94 6.87 7.78
C TRP A 113 34.17 6.82 8.69
N VAL A 114 34.57 7.93 9.32
CA VAL A 114 35.70 7.96 10.27
C VAL A 114 35.45 6.99 11.43
N LEU A 115 34.29 7.06 12.08
CA LEU A 115 33.98 6.17 13.22
C LEU A 115 33.89 4.70 12.83
N SER A 116 33.42 4.37 11.62
CA SER A 116 33.37 2.98 11.14
C SER A 116 34.74 2.32 10.99
N LYS A 117 35.85 3.09 11.02
CA LYS A 117 37.21 2.53 11.04
C LYS A 117 37.58 1.94 12.40
N GLY A 118 36.83 2.24 13.47
CA GLY A 118 36.97 1.57 14.77
C GLY A 118 38.13 2.01 15.68
N HIS A 119 38.90 3.04 15.29
CA HIS A 119 40.06 3.51 16.06
C HIS A 119 39.81 4.76 16.94
N SER A 120 38.81 5.57 16.58
CA SER A 120 38.45 6.80 17.32
C SER A 120 37.53 6.52 18.50
N SER A 121 37.59 7.39 19.52
CA SER A 121 36.73 7.26 20.70
C SER A 121 35.28 7.65 20.39
N VAL A 122 34.33 6.79 20.74
CA VAL A 122 32.89 7.04 20.61
C VAL A 122 32.27 7.69 21.85
N GLY A 123 33.01 7.80 22.96
CA GLY A 123 32.47 8.22 24.26
C GLY A 123 31.93 9.66 24.29
N ASN A 124 32.40 10.53 23.40
CA ASN A 124 31.96 11.92 23.30
C ASN A 124 30.82 12.14 22.30
N GLU A 125 30.48 11.15 21.47
CA GLU A 125 29.53 11.33 20.36
C GLU A 125 28.10 11.59 20.84
N LEU A 126 27.67 10.88 21.88
CA LEU A 126 26.33 11.11 22.47
C LEU A 126 26.23 12.50 23.13
N ARG A 127 27.33 13.02 23.68
CA ARG A 127 27.36 14.39 24.23
C ARG A 127 27.24 15.43 23.11
N LEU A 128 28.01 15.25 22.03
CA LEU A 128 27.95 16.12 20.85
C LEU A 128 26.54 16.12 20.23
N LEU A 129 25.92 14.94 20.14
CA LEU A 129 24.53 14.79 19.68
C LEU A 129 23.55 15.57 20.56
N ASN A 130 23.69 15.49 21.89
CA ASN A 130 22.84 16.26 22.79
C ASN A 130 22.98 17.78 22.56
N GLU A 131 24.18 18.28 22.28
CA GLU A 131 24.40 19.69 21.94
C GLU A 131 23.67 20.07 20.63
N PHE A 132 23.84 19.30 19.56
CA PHE A 132 23.16 19.57 18.28
C PHE A 132 21.63 19.45 18.37
N GLN A 133 21.13 18.48 19.13
CA GLN A 133 19.69 18.28 19.31
C GLN A 133 19.07 19.30 20.28
N THR A 134 19.86 19.91 21.16
CA THR A 134 19.41 21.07 21.95
C THR A 134 19.28 22.31 21.08
N LEU A 135 20.21 22.50 20.12
CA LEU A 135 20.18 23.62 19.17
C LEU A 135 19.05 23.50 18.14
N ASP A 136 18.86 22.31 17.56
CA ASP A 136 17.76 22.00 16.63
C ASP A 136 17.27 20.58 16.92
N SER A 137 16.24 20.51 17.77
CA SER A 137 15.63 19.24 18.21
C SER A 137 14.99 18.44 17.08
N ARG A 138 14.74 19.08 15.92
CA ARG A 138 14.18 18.47 14.70
C ARG A 138 15.25 18.17 13.64
N ASN A 139 16.54 18.32 13.97
CA ASN A 139 17.61 18.00 13.04
C ASN A 139 17.67 16.48 12.76
N PHE A 140 17.04 16.06 11.66
CA PHE A 140 16.98 14.65 11.28
C PHE A 140 18.35 14.03 11.00
N HIS A 141 19.36 14.82 10.63
CA HIS A 141 20.73 14.31 10.47
C HIS A 141 21.33 13.88 11.81
N ALA A 142 21.12 14.69 12.85
CA ALA A 142 21.56 14.35 14.21
C ALA A 142 20.82 13.11 14.72
N TRP A 143 19.51 12.99 14.49
CA TRP A 143 18.76 11.78 14.84
C TRP A 143 19.23 10.53 14.08
N ASN A 144 19.50 10.66 12.78
CA ASN A 144 20.09 9.59 11.97
C ASN A 144 21.46 9.16 12.48
N TYR A 145 22.30 10.14 12.83
CA TYR A 145 23.62 9.89 13.38
C TYR A 145 23.55 9.26 14.77
N ARG A 146 22.60 9.67 15.61
CA ARG A 146 22.35 9.07 16.92
C ARG A 146 22.04 7.58 16.81
N ARG A 147 21.18 7.18 15.87
CA ARG A 147 20.89 5.75 15.63
C ARG A 147 22.14 4.94 15.31
N PHE A 148 23.01 5.48 14.45
CA PHE A 148 24.31 4.88 14.14
C PHE A 148 25.23 4.77 15.38
N VAL A 149 25.33 5.83 16.18
CA VAL A 149 26.18 5.84 17.40
C VAL A 149 25.64 4.91 18.47
N VAL A 150 24.32 4.84 18.66
CA VAL A 150 23.65 3.92 19.60
C VAL A 150 23.97 2.47 19.25
N GLU A 151 23.89 2.13 17.97
CA GLU A 151 24.25 0.80 17.47
C GLU A 151 25.74 0.51 17.71
N LEU A 152 26.62 1.45 17.36
CA LEU A 152 28.07 1.30 17.55
C LEU A 152 28.49 1.16 19.03
N THR A 153 27.75 1.79 19.94
CA THR A 153 28.03 1.77 21.39
C THR A 153 27.28 0.66 22.15
N ASN A 154 26.47 -0.16 21.47
CA ASN A 154 25.58 -1.16 22.08
C ASN A 154 24.71 -0.58 23.20
N ARG A 155 24.27 0.68 23.06
CA ARG A 155 23.42 1.33 24.05
C ARG A 155 22.05 0.66 24.06
N SER A 156 21.48 0.44 25.25
CA SER A 156 20.23 -0.29 25.37
C SER A 156 19.06 0.49 24.74
N LYS A 157 18.11 -0.24 24.14
CA LYS A 157 16.88 0.37 23.61
C LYS A 157 16.06 1.06 24.71
N HIS A 158 16.12 0.56 25.94
CA HIS A 158 15.49 1.18 27.10
C HIS A 158 16.05 2.58 27.40
N ASP A 159 17.36 2.74 27.34
CA ASP A 159 18.00 4.06 27.55
C ASP A 159 17.65 5.04 26.44
N GLU A 160 17.41 4.55 25.23
CA GLU A 160 16.94 5.38 24.12
C GLU A 160 15.44 5.73 24.22
N LEU A 161 14.59 4.84 24.77
CA LEU A 161 13.22 5.19 25.11
C LEU A 161 13.15 6.29 26.18
N LYS A 162 13.98 6.21 27.22
CA LYS A 162 14.10 7.28 28.22
C LYS A 162 14.57 8.60 27.59
N TYR A 163 15.48 8.52 26.62
CA TYR A 163 15.94 9.71 25.91
C TYR A 163 14.84 10.33 25.05
N THR A 164 14.05 9.53 24.32
CA THR A 164 12.92 10.08 23.55
C THR A 164 11.87 10.70 24.45
N GLU A 165 11.59 10.09 25.60
CA GLU A 165 10.69 10.63 26.62
C GLU A 165 11.18 11.97 27.17
N PHE A 166 12.46 12.10 27.51
CA PHE A 166 13.07 13.38 27.90
C PHE A 166 12.93 14.44 26.81
N MET A 167 13.18 14.07 25.54
CA MET A 167 13.06 14.99 24.42
C MET A 167 11.62 15.43 24.14
N ILE A 168 10.64 14.55 24.38
CA ILE A 168 9.20 14.87 24.31
C ILE A 168 8.80 15.80 25.45
N GLY A 169 9.22 15.49 26.69
CA GLY A 169 8.93 16.32 27.86
C GLY A 169 9.47 17.75 27.74
N ASN A 170 10.61 17.95 27.06
CA ASN A 170 11.15 19.28 26.79
C ASN A 170 10.44 20.01 25.64
N ASN A 171 9.88 19.29 24.68
CA ASN A 171 9.18 19.85 23.52
C ASN A 171 8.20 18.82 22.95
N ILE A 172 6.93 18.92 23.36
CA ILE A 172 5.87 18.01 22.95
C ILE A 172 5.62 18.00 21.43
N SER A 173 6.00 19.08 20.73
CA SER A 173 5.90 19.20 19.27
C SER A 173 7.09 18.59 18.51
N ASN A 174 8.02 17.93 19.20
CA ASN A 174 9.19 17.31 18.58
C ASN A 174 8.85 15.99 17.87
N TYR A 175 8.39 16.10 16.61
CA TYR A 175 8.07 14.94 15.76
C TYR A 175 9.20 13.91 15.69
N SER A 176 10.47 14.35 15.67
CA SER A 176 11.61 13.42 15.57
C SER A 176 11.75 12.54 16.82
N ALA A 177 11.39 13.04 18.01
CA ALA A 177 11.41 12.24 19.22
C ALA A 177 10.28 11.19 19.22
N TRP A 178 9.05 11.60 18.89
CA TRP A 178 7.90 10.71 18.73
C TRP A 178 8.15 9.60 17.69
N HIS A 179 8.68 9.97 16.52
CA HIS A 179 9.01 9.01 15.47
C HIS A 179 10.12 8.03 15.90
N ASN A 180 11.18 8.48 16.59
CA ASN A 180 12.19 7.55 17.09
C ASN A 180 11.62 6.62 18.16
N ARG A 181 10.72 7.12 19.01
CA ARG A 181 10.03 6.31 20.01
C ARG A 181 9.18 5.22 19.36
N SER A 182 8.40 5.55 18.33
CA SER A 182 7.58 4.55 17.62
C SER A 182 8.44 3.47 16.95
N VAL A 183 9.55 3.83 16.31
CA VAL A 183 10.49 2.86 15.70
C VAL A 183 11.11 1.93 16.75
N LEU A 184 11.51 2.46 17.91
CA LEU A 184 12.05 1.65 19.00
C LEU A 184 11.00 0.68 19.56
N LEU A 185 9.79 1.18 19.82
CA LEU A 185 8.70 0.38 20.36
C LEU A 185 8.21 -0.69 19.40
N SER A 186 8.01 -0.38 18.10
CA SER A 186 7.64 -1.39 17.11
C SER A 186 8.61 -2.57 17.14
N SER A 187 9.92 -2.30 17.15
CA SER A 187 10.91 -3.38 17.21
C SER A 187 10.91 -4.18 18.54
N LEU A 188 10.49 -3.58 19.65
CA LEU A 188 10.41 -4.24 20.96
C LEU A 188 9.12 -5.07 21.11
N LEU A 189 8.00 -4.53 20.63
CA LEU A 189 6.69 -5.18 20.59
C LEU A 189 6.73 -6.40 19.66
N GLU A 190 7.24 -6.26 18.43
CA GLU A 190 7.36 -7.36 17.46
C GLU A 190 8.18 -8.54 18.00
N ARG A 191 9.22 -8.25 18.79
CA ARG A 191 10.10 -9.27 19.40
C ARG A 191 9.57 -9.80 20.72
N LYS A 192 8.46 -9.26 21.22
CA LYS A 192 7.88 -9.60 22.53
C LYS A 192 8.94 -9.57 23.63
N ALA A 193 9.78 -8.52 23.61
CA ALA A 193 10.83 -8.36 24.61
C ALA A 193 10.21 -8.27 26.03
N ASP A 194 10.94 -8.70 27.05
CA ASP A 194 10.47 -8.68 28.44
C ASP A 194 9.95 -7.28 28.81
N GLY A 195 8.69 -7.19 29.25
CA GLY A 195 8.01 -5.94 29.60
C GLY A 195 7.39 -5.18 28.42
N PHE A 196 7.44 -5.69 27.19
CA PHE A 196 6.84 -5.08 25.99
C PHE A 196 5.75 -5.96 25.39
N MET A 197 4.80 -6.38 26.24
CA MET A 197 3.57 -6.99 25.74
C MET A 197 2.63 -5.89 25.24
N PRO A 198 2.02 -6.03 24.04
CA PRO A 198 1.11 -5.03 23.49
C PRO A 198 0.00 -4.61 24.47
N SER A 199 -0.62 -5.58 25.15
CA SER A 199 -1.72 -5.35 26.10
C SER A 199 -1.35 -4.53 27.34
N GLN A 200 -0.06 -4.39 27.64
CA GLN A 200 0.43 -3.57 28.76
C GLN A 200 1.02 -2.26 28.27
N LYS A 201 1.87 -2.33 27.24
CA LYS A 201 2.66 -1.18 26.81
C LYS A 201 1.86 -0.17 25.98
N ILE A 202 0.90 -0.62 25.17
CA ILE A 202 0.09 0.29 24.34
C ILE A 202 -0.78 1.22 25.21
N PRO A 203 -1.52 0.73 26.23
CA PRO A 203 -2.23 1.61 27.16
C PRO A 203 -1.35 2.67 27.83
N GLU A 204 -0.14 2.31 28.29
CA GLU A 204 0.80 3.28 28.87
C GLU A 204 1.22 4.39 27.89
N GLU A 205 1.35 4.06 26.61
CA GLU A 205 1.73 5.05 25.58
C GLU A 205 0.54 5.93 25.15
N TYR A 206 -0.71 5.44 25.29
CA TYR A 206 -1.90 6.29 25.14
C TYR A 206 -1.89 7.40 26.19
N GLU A 207 -1.68 7.07 27.46
CA GLU A 207 -1.57 8.06 28.54
C GLU A 207 -0.48 9.10 28.28
N LEU A 208 0.68 8.66 27.75
CA LEU A 208 1.76 9.57 27.38
C LEU A 208 1.33 10.55 26.28
N VAL A 209 0.65 10.08 25.23
CA VAL A 209 0.24 10.93 24.12
C VAL A 209 -0.93 11.84 24.48
N HIS A 210 -1.85 11.40 25.33
CA HIS A 210 -2.96 12.21 25.85
C HIS A 210 -2.46 13.48 26.53
N ASN A 211 -1.42 13.36 27.37
CA ASN A 211 -0.78 14.50 28.00
C ASN A 211 -0.29 15.54 26.98
N ALA A 212 0.16 15.12 25.80
CA ALA A 212 0.59 16.04 24.74
C ALA A 212 -0.61 16.67 24.00
N ILE A 213 -1.54 15.84 23.51
CA ILE A 213 -2.64 16.32 22.64
C ILE A 213 -3.72 17.11 23.39
N PHE A 214 -3.90 16.88 24.70
CA PHE A 214 -4.84 17.66 25.52
C PHE A 214 -4.20 18.89 26.16
N THR A 215 -2.86 18.99 26.15
CA THR A 215 -2.18 20.23 26.53
C THR A 215 -2.28 21.28 25.42
N ASP A 216 -2.12 20.85 24.16
CA ASP A 216 -2.21 21.72 22.99
C ASP A 216 -2.69 20.92 21.76
N GLU A 217 -3.88 21.26 21.27
CA GLU A 217 -4.51 20.56 20.15
C GLU A 217 -3.80 20.77 18.82
N ASP A 218 -2.99 21.84 18.68
CA ASP A 218 -2.20 22.12 17.48
C ASP A 218 -0.94 21.24 17.38
N VAL A 219 -0.64 20.42 18.40
CA VAL A 219 0.52 19.52 18.45
C VAL A 219 0.31 18.30 17.54
N GLN A 220 0.52 18.52 16.25
CA GLN A 220 0.36 17.47 15.22
C GLN A 220 1.16 16.20 15.51
N SER A 221 2.36 16.31 16.08
CA SER A 221 3.20 15.13 16.37
C SER A 221 2.56 14.16 17.36
N GLY A 222 1.82 14.66 18.35
CA GLY A 222 1.06 13.82 19.28
C GLY A 222 -0.04 13.07 18.53
N TRP A 223 -0.80 13.74 17.67
CA TRP A 223 -1.85 13.11 16.86
C TRP A 223 -1.34 12.05 15.89
N PHE A 224 -0.20 12.28 15.24
CA PHE A 224 0.43 11.25 14.39
C PHE A 224 0.93 10.05 15.20
N TYR A 225 1.40 10.27 16.43
CA TYR A 225 1.78 9.19 17.33
C TYR A 225 0.56 8.41 17.86
N HIS A 226 -0.54 9.10 18.17
CA HIS A 226 -1.83 8.49 18.49
C HIS A 226 -2.35 7.62 17.34
N LEU A 227 -2.27 8.11 16.10
CA LEU A 227 -2.62 7.32 14.92
C LEU A 227 -1.77 6.05 14.80
N TRP A 228 -0.47 6.13 15.12
CA TRP A 228 0.40 4.95 15.18
C TRP A 228 -0.04 3.99 16.30
N LEU A 229 -0.40 4.48 17.49
CA LEU A 229 -0.92 3.64 18.58
C LEU A 229 -2.22 2.94 18.18
N LEU A 230 -3.13 3.63 17.48
CA LEU A 230 -4.35 3.03 16.96
C LEU A 230 -4.03 1.88 15.99
N ASP A 231 -3.07 2.07 15.09
CA ASP A 231 -2.58 1.02 14.19
C ASP A 231 -2.02 -0.19 14.97
N GLN A 232 -1.23 0.05 16.03
CA GLN A 232 -0.75 -1.03 16.90
C GLN A 232 -1.88 -1.72 17.69
N THR A 233 -2.96 -1.00 17.98
CA THR A 233 -4.14 -1.50 18.71
C THR A 233 -5.06 -2.32 17.82
N VAL A 234 -5.16 -2.02 16.53
CA VAL A 234 -6.02 -2.74 15.59
C VAL A 234 -5.29 -3.90 14.91
N ASN A 235 -4.03 -3.73 14.53
CA ASN A 235 -3.31 -4.74 13.76
C ASN A 235 -2.96 -5.97 14.60
N VAL A 236 -3.21 -7.13 14.01
CA VAL A 236 -2.78 -8.44 14.52
C VAL A 236 -1.45 -8.80 13.86
N GLU A 237 -0.46 -9.22 14.66
CA GLU A 237 0.86 -9.58 14.16
C GLU A 237 0.81 -10.78 13.20
N THR A 238 0.03 -11.80 13.56
CA THR A 238 -0.12 -13.03 12.79
C THR A 238 -1.07 -12.81 11.61
N PRO A 239 -0.70 -13.22 10.38
CA PRO A 239 -1.60 -13.14 9.23
C PRO A 239 -2.85 -13.98 9.45
N LEU A 240 -3.98 -13.45 8.99
CA LEU A 240 -5.30 -14.03 9.14
C LEU A 240 -5.92 -14.27 7.77
N LEU A 241 -6.63 -15.38 7.62
CA LEU A 241 -7.46 -15.62 6.44
C LEU A 241 -8.80 -14.95 6.69
N ILE A 242 -9.08 -13.85 5.99
CA ILE A 242 -10.28 -13.03 6.21
C ILE A 242 -11.46 -13.60 5.44
N SER A 243 -11.23 -14.10 4.22
CA SER A 243 -12.28 -14.69 3.40
C SER A 243 -11.75 -15.70 2.39
N SER A 244 -12.67 -16.51 1.87
CA SER A 244 -12.41 -17.45 0.79
C SER A 244 -13.56 -17.45 -0.20
N TRP A 245 -13.24 -17.79 -1.44
CA TRP A 245 -14.23 -18.20 -2.42
C TRP A 245 -13.92 -19.62 -2.90
N PRO A 246 -14.85 -20.57 -2.81
CA PRO A 246 -16.17 -20.46 -2.16
C PRO A 246 -16.08 -20.28 -0.63
N PRO A 247 -17.12 -19.73 0.02
CA PRO A 247 -17.16 -19.61 1.48
C PRO A 247 -17.44 -20.96 2.16
N HIS A 248 -17.11 -21.05 3.45
CA HIS A 248 -17.42 -22.21 4.28
C HIS A 248 -18.94 -22.49 4.29
N GLY A 249 -19.32 -23.76 4.14
CA GLY A 249 -20.70 -24.24 4.17
C GLY A 249 -21.48 -24.00 2.87
N SER A 250 -20.90 -23.33 1.88
CA SER A 250 -21.58 -22.99 0.63
C SER A 250 -21.83 -24.22 -0.25
N ARG A 251 -22.85 -24.10 -1.10
CA ARG A 251 -23.10 -25.01 -2.23
C ARG A 251 -22.99 -24.22 -3.53
N ILE A 252 -22.05 -24.62 -4.38
CA ILE A 252 -21.80 -23.99 -5.68
C ILE A 252 -22.21 -24.92 -6.83
N ASN A 253 -22.74 -24.34 -7.91
CA ASN A 253 -23.04 -25.08 -9.14
C ASN A 253 -21.90 -24.88 -10.14
N LEU A 254 -21.24 -25.98 -10.52
CA LEU A 254 -20.24 -26.01 -11.58
C LEU A 254 -20.95 -26.30 -12.90
N SER A 255 -21.12 -25.25 -13.72
CA SER A 255 -21.74 -25.34 -15.06
C SER A 255 -20.78 -24.83 -16.13
N ARG A 256 -20.93 -25.34 -17.36
CA ARG A 256 -20.08 -25.01 -18.51
C ARG A 256 -20.12 -23.51 -18.91
N ALA A 257 -21.14 -22.76 -18.52
CA ALA A 257 -21.34 -21.36 -18.89
C ALA A 257 -20.49 -20.35 -18.09
N GLY A 258 -19.97 -20.74 -16.91
CA GLY A 258 -19.25 -19.83 -15.99
C GLY A 258 -17.72 -19.97 -15.98
N CYS A 259 -17.14 -20.62 -16.98
CA CYS A 259 -15.77 -21.12 -16.90
C CYS A 259 -14.87 -20.70 -18.07
N LEU A 260 -13.57 -20.62 -17.82
CA LEU A 260 -12.58 -20.35 -18.87
C LEU A 260 -12.39 -21.61 -19.72
N ASN A 261 -12.68 -21.51 -21.02
CA ASN A 261 -12.28 -22.51 -22.01
C ASN A 261 -10.79 -22.30 -22.34
N ASP A 262 -9.96 -23.29 -22.03
CA ASP A 262 -8.56 -23.30 -22.45
C ASP A 262 -8.51 -23.64 -23.96
N SER A 263 -8.19 -22.66 -24.80
CA SER A 263 -8.25 -22.77 -26.26
C SER A 263 -7.13 -23.64 -26.87
N SER A 264 -6.41 -24.42 -26.04
CA SER A 264 -5.15 -25.08 -26.40
C SER A 264 -5.21 -26.61 -26.46
N SER A 265 -6.35 -27.28 -26.21
CA SER A 265 -6.45 -28.74 -26.38
C SER A 265 -7.84 -29.22 -26.78
N SER A 266 -7.90 -30.34 -27.52
CA SER A 266 -9.11 -30.99 -28.02
C SER A 266 -9.96 -31.67 -26.94
N SER A 267 -9.64 -31.47 -25.65
CA SER A 267 -10.41 -31.93 -24.49
C SER A 267 -11.12 -30.75 -23.81
N LYS A 268 -12.43 -30.88 -23.57
CA LYS A 268 -13.31 -29.85 -22.98
C LYS A 268 -13.05 -29.69 -21.47
N LEU A 269 -11.90 -29.14 -21.11
CA LEU A 269 -11.55 -28.85 -19.72
C LEU A 269 -12.22 -27.55 -19.25
N THR A 270 -12.90 -27.62 -18.12
CA THR A 270 -13.61 -26.48 -17.52
C THR A 270 -12.91 -26.08 -16.23
N THR A 271 -12.69 -24.78 -15.99
CA THR A 271 -11.94 -24.28 -14.82
C THR A 271 -12.74 -23.34 -13.91
N PHE A 272 -12.54 -23.48 -12.60
CA PHE A 272 -13.22 -22.72 -11.55
C PHE A 272 -12.20 -22.14 -10.54
N PRO A 273 -12.26 -20.85 -10.19
CA PRO A 273 -11.28 -20.25 -9.28
C PRO A 273 -11.60 -20.53 -7.81
N LEU A 274 -10.62 -21.02 -7.07
CA LEU A 274 -10.55 -20.97 -5.61
C LEU A 274 -9.75 -19.73 -5.21
N ILE A 275 -10.28 -18.91 -4.32
CA ILE A 275 -9.67 -17.65 -3.90
C ILE A 275 -9.45 -17.70 -2.39
N LEU A 276 -8.25 -17.35 -1.96
CA LEU A 276 -7.90 -17.12 -0.55
C LEU A 276 -7.53 -15.65 -0.37
N TYR A 277 -8.15 -14.98 0.60
CA TYR A 277 -7.91 -13.58 0.91
C TYR A 277 -7.40 -13.44 2.35
N PHE A 278 -6.20 -12.87 2.48
CA PHE A 278 -5.55 -12.59 3.75
C PHE A 278 -5.64 -11.09 4.10
N ASP A 279 -5.64 -10.76 5.39
CA ASP A 279 -5.64 -9.38 5.90
C ASP A 279 -4.37 -8.60 5.52
N GLN A 280 -3.26 -9.33 5.36
CA GLN A 280 -1.96 -8.79 4.98
C GLN A 280 -1.30 -9.66 3.90
N ALA A 281 -0.32 -9.10 3.19
CA ALA A 281 0.37 -9.82 2.14
C ALA A 281 1.21 -10.97 2.72
N VAL A 282 0.96 -12.18 2.22
CA VAL A 282 1.66 -13.41 2.62
C VAL A 282 2.34 -14.09 1.43
N GLY A 283 3.47 -14.73 1.69
CA GLY A 283 4.17 -15.63 0.76
C GLY A 283 4.06 -17.09 1.19
N GLY A 284 4.47 -18.00 0.31
CA GLY A 284 4.54 -19.44 0.59
C GLY A 284 3.20 -20.21 0.52
N VAL A 285 2.16 -19.60 -0.05
CA VAL A 285 0.92 -20.29 -0.39
C VAL A 285 1.17 -21.19 -1.60
N SER A 286 1.01 -22.50 -1.43
CA SER A 286 1.28 -23.52 -2.45
C SER A 286 0.52 -24.80 -2.14
N SER A 287 0.61 -25.81 -3.01
CA SER A 287 0.05 -27.14 -2.77
C SER A 287 0.63 -27.85 -1.54
N SER A 288 1.81 -27.43 -1.03
CA SER A 288 2.38 -27.99 0.20
C SER A 288 1.81 -27.34 1.47
N THR A 289 1.32 -26.10 1.40
CA THR A 289 0.78 -25.35 2.55
C THR A 289 -0.74 -25.29 2.57
N VAL A 290 -1.38 -25.55 1.41
CA VAL A 290 -2.83 -25.67 1.24
C VAL A 290 -3.17 -27.06 0.72
N ALA A 291 -3.74 -27.88 1.58
CA ALA A 291 -4.20 -29.23 1.23
C ALA A 291 -5.68 -29.22 0.85
N ILE A 292 -6.02 -29.88 -0.26
CA ILE A 292 -7.42 -30.03 -0.70
C ILE A 292 -7.75 -31.51 -0.75
N ASP A 293 -8.89 -31.86 -0.16
CA ASP A 293 -9.37 -33.22 0.00
C ASP A 293 -10.78 -33.30 -0.63
N SER A 294 -10.92 -34.08 -1.70
CA SER A 294 -12.17 -34.24 -2.44
C SER A 294 -12.14 -35.45 -3.39
N GLU A 295 -13.31 -36.04 -3.64
CA GLU A 295 -13.51 -37.09 -4.66
C GLU A 295 -13.63 -36.53 -6.09
N LEU A 296 -13.66 -35.21 -6.26
CA LEU A 296 -13.76 -34.58 -7.57
C LEU A 296 -12.42 -34.69 -8.33
N LYS A 297 -12.44 -35.34 -9.51
CA LYS A 297 -11.25 -35.54 -10.35
C LYS A 297 -10.70 -34.20 -10.84
N GLY A 298 -9.36 -34.04 -10.79
CA GLY A 298 -8.64 -32.86 -11.28
C GLY A 298 -8.24 -31.84 -10.22
N ILE A 299 -8.33 -32.21 -8.93
CA ILE A 299 -7.92 -31.41 -7.78
C ILE A 299 -6.46 -31.68 -7.36
N GLU A 300 -5.82 -32.71 -7.92
CA GLU A 300 -4.42 -33.03 -7.65
C GLU A 300 -3.49 -31.92 -8.17
N ASP A 301 -2.55 -31.47 -7.33
CA ASP A 301 -1.50 -30.48 -7.65
C ASP A 301 -1.99 -29.12 -8.17
N LEU A 302 -2.96 -28.50 -7.47
CA LEU A 302 -3.35 -27.12 -7.80
C LEU A 302 -2.17 -26.14 -7.67
N VAL A 303 -1.99 -25.34 -8.72
CA VAL A 303 -1.05 -24.22 -8.73
C VAL A 303 -1.75 -23.00 -8.12
N TRP A 304 -1.17 -22.50 -7.03
CA TRP A 304 -1.58 -21.26 -6.38
C TRP A 304 -0.77 -20.10 -6.95
N GLU A 305 -1.48 -19.13 -7.52
CA GLU A 305 -0.89 -17.93 -8.12
C GLU A 305 -1.25 -16.70 -7.29
N PRO A 306 -0.28 -15.83 -6.96
CA PRO A 306 -0.57 -14.57 -6.30
C PRO A 306 -1.25 -13.61 -7.28
N VAL A 307 -2.33 -12.97 -6.85
CA VAL A 307 -2.95 -11.85 -7.58
C VAL A 307 -2.17 -10.58 -7.28
N SER A 308 -0.97 -10.49 -7.85
CA SER A 308 -0.07 -9.33 -7.76
C SER A 308 0.77 -9.24 -9.03
N ASN A 309 1.62 -8.22 -9.15
CA ASN A 309 2.60 -8.21 -10.23
C ASN A 309 3.53 -9.42 -10.18
N LYS A 310 3.91 -9.92 -11.37
CA LYS A 310 4.62 -11.20 -11.61
C LYS A 310 5.91 -11.40 -10.81
N ASN A 311 6.47 -10.33 -10.24
CA ASN A 311 7.74 -10.37 -9.50
C ASN A 311 7.55 -10.41 -7.97
N SER A 312 6.32 -10.28 -7.46
CA SER A 312 6.08 -10.34 -6.01
C SER A 312 5.95 -11.78 -5.54
N GLN A 313 6.71 -12.15 -4.51
CA GLN A 313 6.59 -13.43 -3.81
C GLN A 313 5.50 -13.44 -2.73
N VAL A 314 4.85 -12.29 -2.51
CA VAL A 314 3.81 -12.10 -1.49
C VAL A 314 2.56 -11.45 -2.11
N SER A 315 1.38 -11.84 -1.63
CA SER A 315 0.10 -11.21 -2.00
C SER A 315 -0.93 -11.38 -0.89
N CYS A 316 -1.89 -10.45 -0.81
CA CYS A 316 -3.08 -10.63 0.02
C CYS A 316 -4.06 -11.62 -0.60
N VAL A 317 -4.02 -11.82 -1.92
CA VAL A 317 -4.99 -12.66 -2.64
C VAL A 317 -4.27 -13.72 -3.45
N TRP A 318 -4.67 -14.97 -3.24
CA TRP A 318 -4.12 -16.14 -3.92
C TRP A 318 -5.23 -16.91 -4.62
N VAL A 319 -4.95 -17.34 -5.85
CA VAL A 319 -5.94 -18.01 -6.70
C VAL A 319 -5.39 -19.34 -7.18
N ALA A 320 -6.18 -20.39 -7.05
CA ALA A 320 -5.97 -21.66 -7.71
C ALA A 320 -7.12 -21.95 -8.67
N ARG A 321 -6.83 -22.58 -9.81
CA ARG A 321 -7.87 -22.94 -10.79
C ARG A 321 -8.15 -24.43 -10.74
N LEU A 322 -9.28 -24.78 -10.14
CA LEU A 322 -9.78 -26.14 -10.10
C LEU A 322 -10.22 -26.55 -11.50
N LYS A 323 -9.62 -27.62 -12.02
CA LYS A 323 -9.95 -28.21 -13.31
C LYS A 323 -10.89 -29.38 -13.07
N TYR A 324 -12.01 -29.42 -13.79
CA TYR A 324 -12.89 -30.58 -13.74
C TYR A 324 -13.25 -31.06 -15.15
N MET A 325 -13.40 -32.38 -15.27
CA MET A 325 -13.83 -33.05 -16.48
C MET A 325 -15.32 -33.34 -16.38
N SER A 326 -16.10 -32.71 -17.25
CA SER A 326 -17.44 -33.19 -17.60
C SER A 326 -17.26 -34.48 -18.41
N SER A 327 -17.50 -35.63 -17.80
CA SER A 327 -17.43 -36.94 -18.48
C SER A 327 -18.78 -37.64 -18.39
N GLU A 328 -19.32 -37.98 -19.56
CA GLU A 328 -20.62 -38.61 -19.87
C GLU A 328 -21.86 -37.94 -19.25
N PRO A 329 -22.93 -37.72 -20.03
CA PRO A 329 -24.13 -37.02 -19.57
C PRO A 329 -24.72 -37.73 -18.35
N CYS A 330 -24.49 -37.16 -17.17
CA CYS A 330 -25.05 -37.65 -15.93
C CYS A 330 -26.51 -37.16 -15.85
N PHE A 331 -27.47 -38.09 -15.89
CA PHE A 331 -28.90 -37.80 -15.74
C PHE A 331 -29.28 -37.21 -14.37
N PHE A 332 -28.35 -37.22 -13.40
CA PHE A 332 -28.52 -36.64 -12.07
C PHE A 332 -27.30 -35.81 -11.65
N PRO A 333 -27.49 -34.62 -11.04
CA PRO A 333 -26.41 -33.81 -10.51
C PRO A 333 -25.62 -34.57 -9.44
N LYS A 334 -24.29 -34.62 -9.60
CA LYS A 334 -23.40 -35.18 -8.58
C LYS A 334 -22.87 -34.08 -7.69
N GLU A 335 -22.91 -34.31 -6.39
CA GLU A 335 -22.38 -33.39 -5.40
C GLU A 335 -21.08 -33.95 -4.82
N TYR A 336 -20.04 -33.11 -4.81
CA TYR A 336 -18.74 -33.42 -4.27
C TYR A 336 -18.46 -32.47 -3.12
N LYS A 337 -18.13 -33.02 -1.94
CA LYS A 337 -17.60 -32.20 -0.86
C LYS A 337 -16.13 -31.90 -1.15
N VAL A 338 -15.76 -30.62 -1.05
CA VAL A 338 -14.40 -30.16 -1.22
C VAL A 338 -13.96 -29.54 0.10
N LYS A 339 -12.93 -30.13 0.69
CA LYS A 339 -12.39 -29.73 1.99
C LYS A 339 -11.02 -29.11 1.79
N VAL A 340 -10.85 -27.87 2.23
CA VAL A 340 -9.61 -27.09 2.09
C VAL A 340 -9.01 -26.86 3.47
N ARG A 341 -7.75 -27.25 3.65
CA ARG A 341 -6.97 -27.03 4.89
C ARG A 341 -5.78 -26.14 4.58
N ILE A 342 -5.61 -25.07 5.36
CA ILE A 342 -4.57 -24.06 5.20
C ILE A 342 -3.75 -24.01 6.50
N GLY A 343 -2.44 -23.86 6.37
CA GLY A 343 -1.56 -23.68 7.54
C GLY A 343 -0.96 -24.98 8.06
N ASN A 344 -0.85 -26.02 7.23
CA ASN A 344 0.06 -27.13 7.52
C ASN A 344 1.49 -26.58 7.51
N SER A 345 2.02 -26.29 8.71
CA SER A 345 3.26 -25.55 8.94
C SER A 345 4.53 -26.31 8.53
N PRO A 346 5.68 -25.62 8.34
CA PRO A 346 5.86 -24.17 8.15
C PRO A 346 5.92 -23.81 6.65
N GLY A 347 5.29 -22.71 6.25
CA GLY A 347 5.44 -22.22 4.88
C GLY A 347 4.78 -20.89 4.56
N ILE A 348 3.61 -20.57 5.14
CA ILE A 348 2.95 -19.28 4.91
C ILE A 348 3.47 -18.23 5.90
N VAL A 349 4.05 -17.16 5.38
CA VAL A 349 4.68 -16.08 6.16
C VAL A 349 4.26 -14.73 5.61
N SER A 350 3.94 -13.77 6.50
CA SER A 350 3.64 -12.40 6.08
C SER A 350 4.88 -11.67 5.57
N SER A 351 4.68 -10.58 4.83
CA SER A 351 5.77 -9.69 4.39
C SER A 351 6.60 -9.11 5.54
N ARG A 352 6.05 -9.11 6.76
CA ARG A 352 6.74 -8.69 8.01
C ARG A 352 7.45 -9.85 8.72
N GLY A 353 7.38 -11.07 8.20
CA GLY A 353 8.05 -12.24 8.78
C GLY A 353 7.25 -13.00 9.83
N PHE A 354 5.96 -12.71 10.00
CA PHE A 354 5.11 -13.44 10.95
C PHE A 354 4.52 -14.69 10.30
N ASN A 355 4.63 -15.82 10.99
CA ASN A 355 4.09 -17.09 10.51
C ASN A 355 2.56 -17.13 10.63
N PHE A 356 1.90 -17.66 9.61
CA PHE A 356 0.51 -18.09 9.70
C PHE A 356 0.42 -19.25 10.70
N SER A 357 -0.16 -19.00 11.87
CA SER A 357 -0.04 -19.87 13.04
C SER A 357 -1.31 -20.64 13.39
N VAL A 358 -2.47 -20.16 12.92
CA VAL A 358 -3.76 -20.79 13.17
C VAL A 358 -4.16 -21.61 11.95
N PRO A 359 -4.09 -22.95 11.99
CA PRO A 359 -4.55 -23.76 10.86
C PRO A 359 -6.03 -23.51 10.65
N TYR A 360 -6.43 -23.30 9.39
CA TYR A 360 -7.80 -23.03 9.03
C TYR A 360 -8.35 -24.12 8.12
N GLU A 361 -9.62 -24.47 8.31
CA GLU A 361 -10.29 -25.49 7.53
C GLU A 361 -11.68 -25.02 7.12
N PHE A 362 -11.97 -25.10 5.82
CA PHE A 362 -13.32 -24.90 5.33
C PHE A 362 -13.75 -25.97 4.34
N VAL A 363 -15.07 -26.14 4.24
CA VAL A 363 -15.70 -27.13 3.38
C VAL A 363 -16.80 -26.45 2.58
N PHE A 364 -16.86 -26.76 1.30
CA PHE A 364 -17.99 -26.38 0.43
C PHE A 364 -18.44 -27.58 -0.41
N THR A 365 -19.63 -27.49 -0.97
CA THR A 365 -20.22 -28.54 -1.82
C THR A 365 -20.23 -28.08 -3.27
N ALA A 366 -19.54 -28.80 -4.15
CA ALA A 366 -19.55 -28.58 -5.58
C ALA A 366 -20.57 -29.49 -6.27
N ARG A 367 -21.62 -28.91 -6.85
CA ARG A 367 -22.63 -29.63 -7.63
C ARG A 367 -22.28 -29.51 -9.10
N VAL A 368 -22.00 -30.65 -9.74
CA VAL A 368 -21.68 -30.69 -11.18
C VAL A 368 -22.96 -31.02 -11.94
N GLU A 369 -23.39 -30.09 -12.79
CA GLU A 369 -24.53 -30.24 -13.70
C GLU A 369 -24.07 -30.20 -15.16
N ASP A 370 -24.23 -31.32 -15.88
CA ASP A 370 -24.02 -31.40 -17.33
C ASP A 370 -25.31 -31.05 -18.06
N THR A 371 -25.78 -29.81 -17.92
CA THR A 371 -26.83 -29.31 -18.79
C THR A 371 -26.23 -28.96 -20.14
N VAL A 372 -26.79 -29.51 -21.23
CA VAL A 372 -26.60 -29.00 -22.59
C VAL A 372 -27.29 -27.63 -22.67
N GLN A 373 -26.73 -26.62 -22.01
CA GLN A 373 -27.12 -25.24 -22.27
C GLN A 373 -26.44 -24.84 -23.59
N GLU A 374 -27.25 -24.34 -24.53
CA GLU A 374 -26.77 -23.64 -25.71
C GLU A 374 -25.73 -22.59 -25.26
N GLU A 375 -24.65 -22.40 -26.04
CA GLU A 375 -23.76 -21.27 -25.76
C GLU A 375 -24.62 -20.00 -25.65
N PRO A 376 -24.44 -19.20 -24.58
CA PRO A 376 -25.23 -17.99 -24.41
C PRO A 376 -25.11 -17.21 -25.71
N ARG A 377 -26.27 -16.88 -26.32
CA ARG A 377 -26.30 -16.08 -27.54
C ARG A 377 -25.44 -14.83 -27.29
N GLU A 378 -24.63 -14.44 -28.27
CA GLU A 378 -23.83 -13.21 -28.19
C GLU A 378 -24.75 -11.98 -28.16
N VAL A 379 -25.37 -11.73 -27.01
CA VAL A 379 -26.27 -10.63 -26.74
C VAL A 379 -25.47 -9.55 -26.03
N ILE A 380 -25.69 -8.30 -26.45
CA ILE A 380 -25.11 -7.13 -25.79
C ILE A 380 -25.61 -7.06 -24.35
N VAL A 381 -24.71 -6.86 -23.39
CA VAL A 381 -25.12 -6.67 -21.99
C VAL A 381 -25.64 -5.25 -21.84
N SER A 382 -26.84 -5.13 -21.30
CA SER A 382 -27.49 -3.86 -21.00
C SER A 382 -27.52 -3.64 -19.49
N TRP A 383 -27.30 -2.40 -19.06
CA TRP A 383 -27.28 -2.01 -17.64
C TRP A 383 -28.61 -1.42 -17.16
N THR A 384 -29.64 -1.36 -18.01
CA THR A 384 -30.91 -0.69 -17.68
C THR A 384 -32.08 -1.66 -17.48
N ASP A 385 -32.01 -2.87 -18.02
CA ASP A 385 -33.07 -3.89 -18.04
C ASP A 385 -32.53 -5.29 -17.70
N GLY A 386 -33.43 -6.25 -17.44
CA GLY A 386 -33.05 -7.64 -17.11
C GLY A 386 -32.55 -7.87 -15.68
N PHE A 387 -32.78 -6.92 -14.77
CA PHE A 387 -32.36 -7.02 -13.36
C PHE A 387 -33.53 -7.23 -12.42
N ASP A 388 -33.53 -8.37 -11.74
CA ASP A 388 -34.50 -8.70 -10.69
C ASP A 388 -33.86 -8.55 -9.31
N ILE A 389 -34.61 -8.00 -8.34
CA ILE A 389 -34.13 -7.83 -6.96
C ILE A 389 -33.85 -9.22 -6.34
N TRP A 390 -32.69 -9.36 -5.70
CA TRP A 390 -32.38 -10.57 -4.97
C TRP A 390 -32.81 -10.47 -3.51
N ASP A 391 -33.84 -11.23 -3.15
CA ASP A 391 -34.36 -11.27 -1.78
C ASP A 391 -33.31 -11.76 -0.75
N ALA A 392 -33.19 -11.01 0.36
CA ALA A 392 -32.34 -11.32 1.50
C ALA A 392 -32.62 -12.70 2.13
N GLN A 393 -33.87 -13.17 2.04
CA GLN A 393 -34.29 -14.46 2.60
C GLN A 393 -33.99 -15.64 1.69
N SER A 394 -33.49 -15.39 0.47
CA SER A 394 -33.15 -16.42 -0.51
C SER A 394 -32.07 -17.37 0.02
N GLU A 395 -32.33 -18.68 -0.03
CA GLU A 395 -31.37 -19.71 0.37
C GLU A 395 -30.10 -19.67 -0.51
N ASP A 396 -30.26 -19.31 -1.79
CA ASP A 396 -29.13 -19.12 -2.71
C ASP A 396 -28.20 -18.00 -2.24
N LEU A 397 -28.74 -16.90 -1.70
CA LEU A 397 -27.93 -15.79 -1.20
C LEU A 397 -27.14 -16.21 0.04
N LYS A 398 -27.78 -16.95 0.97
CA LYS A 398 -27.12 -17.49 2.16
C LYS A 398 -25.99 -18.46 1.80
N ASN A 399 -26.14 -19.20 0.71
CA ASN A 399 -25.08 -20.09 0.19
C ASN A 399 -23.90 -19.33 -0.42
N LEU A 400 -24.09 -18.10 -0.92
CA LEU A 400 -23.04 -17.34 -1.61
C LEU A 400 -22.34 -16.32 -0.70
N VAL A 401 -23.07 -15.82 0.30
CA VAL A 401 -22.64 -14.76 1.19
C VAL A 401 -22.52 -15.32 2.59
N ASN A 402 -21.30 -15.71 2.95
CA ASN A 402 -20.95 -15.92 4.35
C ASN A 402 -20.07 -14.74 4.80
N LEU A 403 -20.63 -13.88 5.65
CA LEU A 403 -19.95 -12.71 6.20
C LEU A 403 -19.21 -13.03 7.52
N ASP A 404 -19.39 -14.24 8.05
CA ASP A 404 -18.69 -14.67 9.26
C ASP A 404 -17.22 -14.88 8.89
N GLN A 405 -16.35 -14.13 9.57
CA GLN A 405 -14.92 -14.22 9.33
C GLN A 405 -14.42 -15.61 9.72
N LEU A 406 -13.49 -16.12 8.94
CA LEU A 406 -12.87 -17.43 9.15
C LEU A 406 -11.93 -17.46 10.38
N ASN A 407 -11.92 -16.44 11.25
CA ASN A 407 -10.97 -16.37 12.37
C ASN A 407 -11.58 -16.85 13.69
N GLY A 408 -11.04 -17.96 14.20
CA GLY A 408 -11.30 -18.43 15.56
C GLY A 408 -10.65 -17.54 16.63
N GLN A 409 -11.36 -17.34 17.74
CA GLN A 409 -10.95 -16.75 19.03
C GLN A 409 -9.52 -16.18 19.12
N MET A 410 -9.29 -15.01 18.53
CA MET A 410 -8.22 -14.12 18.99
C MET A 410 -8.76 -13.34 20.20
N ASP A 411 -7.95 -13.21 21.25
CA ASP A 411 -8.32 -12.38 22.40
C ASP A 411 -8.23 -10.89 22.03
N PHE A 412 -9.29 -10.40 21.40
CA PHE A 412 -9.46 -8.99 21.07
C PHE A 412 -9.93 -8.17 22.27
N LYS A 413 -10.14 -8.77 23.45
CA LYS A 413 -10.82 -8.12 24.57
C LYS A 413 -10.14 -6.82 25.00
N TRP A 414 -8.85 -6.87 25.28
CA TRP A 414 -8.12 -5.66 25.72
C TRP A 414 -8.07 -4.58 24.63
N ARG A 415 -8.04 -4.97 23.35
CA ARG A 415 -8.05 -4.04 22.21
C ARG A 415 -9.40 -3.36 22.07
N GLN A 416 -10.49 -4.13 22.20
CA GLN A 416 -11.86 -3.62 22.20
C GLN A 416 -12.10 -2.65 23.37
N GLU A 417 -11.61 -3.00 24.57
CA GLU A 417 -11.66 -2.15 25.76
C GLU A 417 -10.89 -0.83 25.54
N ALA A 418 -9.63 -0.90 25.08
CA ALA A 418 -8.82 0.28 24.79
C ALA A 418 -9.48 1.22 23.76
N ILE A 419 -10.03 0.67 22.67
CA ILE A 419 -10.73 1.50 21.65
C ILE A 419 -11.98 2.14 22.24
N ALA A 420 -12.73 1.42 23.08
CA ALA A 420 -13.93 1.97 23.71
C ALA A 420 -13.60 3.13 24.67
N GLU A 421 -12.56 2.97 25.49
CA GLU A 421 -12.05 4.01 26.39
C GLU A 421 -11.61 5.26 25.61
N GLU A 422 -10.85 5.08 24.52
CA GLU A 422 -10.45 6.20 23.66
C GLU A 422 -11.66 6.92 23.05
N ILE A 423 -12.68 6.20 22.56
CA ILE A 423 -13.90 6.82 22.01
C ILE A 423 -14.59 7.69 23.07
N ASP A 424 -14.75 7.17 24.29
CA ASP A 424 -15.40 7.90 25.37
C ASP A 424 -14.58 9.13 25.76
N LEU A 425 -13.26 9.00 25.85
CA LEU A 425 -12.35 10.10 26.14
C LEU A 425 -12.48 11.24 25.10
N PHE A 426 -12.33 10.95 23.81
CA PHE A 426 -12.41 11.98 22.76
C PHE A 426 -13.80 12.61 22.63
N ARG A 427 -14.87 11.90 23.00
CA ARG A 427 -16.23 12.46 23.04
C ARG A 427 -16.44 13.48 24.15
N THR A 428 -15.64 13.45 25.21
CA THR A 428 -15.72 14.43 26.30
C THR A 428 -15.03 15.76 26.00
N LEU A 429 -14.26 15.86 24.91
CA LEU A 429 -13.49 17.06 24.61
C LEU A 429 -14.40 18.24 24.18
N PRO A 430 -14.13 19.47 24.64
CA PRO A 430 -15.08 20.58 24.54
C PRO A 430 -15.33 21.15 23.12
N ASP A 431 -14.60 20.74 22.08
CA ASP A 431 -14.66 21.39 20.77
C ASP A 431 -15.24 20.50 19.66
N SER A 432 -16.52 20.74 19.35
CA SER A 432 -17.24 20.11 18.25
C SER A 432 -16.72 20.49 16.85
N ASN A 433 -15.66 21.30 16.73
CA ASN A 433 -15.11 21.80 15.47
C ASN A 433 -13.63 21.47 15.23
N SER A 434 -12.94 20.77 16.14
CA SER A 434 -11.55 20.34 15.89
C SER A 434 -11.51 19.28 14.79
N LYS A 435 -10.89 19.61 13.64
CA LYS A 435 -10.80 18.69 12.50
C LYS A 435 -10.05 17.40 12.84
N ILE A 436 -9.03 17.49 13.69
CA ILE A 436 -8.22 16.33 14.06
C ILE A 436 -8.98 15.47 15.09
N GLY A 437 -9.72 16.08 16.00
CA GLY A 437 -10.62 15.37 16.92
C GLY A 437 -11.71 14.58 16.18
N LYS A 438 -12.42 15.21 15.23
CA LYS A 438 -13.43 14.52 14.39
C LYS A 438 -12.83 13.35 13.60
N LEU A 439 -11.64 13.55 13.02
CA LEU A 439 -10.94 12.51 12.28
C LEU A 439 -10.51 11.35 13.19
N THR A 440 -10.04 11.64 14.40
CA THR A 440 -9.67 10.63 15.40
C THR A 440 -10.89 9.81 15.83
N ILE A 441 -12.02 10.45 16.12
CA ILE A 441 -13.28 9.75 16.46
C ILE A 441 -13.73 8.87 15.29
N ALA A 442 -13.72 9.38 14.05
CA ALA A 442 -14.10 8.60 12.87
C ALA A 442 -13.24 7.34 12.72
N ARG A 443 -11.92 7.45 12.92
CA ARG A 443 -10.97 6.33 12.87
C ARG A 443 -11.20 5.33 14.01
N LEU A 444 -11.43 5.79 15.23
CA LEU A 444 -11.72 4.94 16.38
C LEU A 444 -13.04 4.16 16.20
N LEU A 445 -14.08 4.83 15.71
CA LEU A 445 -15.36 4.17 15.40
C LEU A 445 -15.21 3.15 14.26
N MET A 446 -14.40 3.47 13.23
CA MET A 446 -14.06 2.52 12.18
C MET A 446 -13.32 1.30 12.72
N ALA A 447 -12.37 1.49 13.64
CA ALA A 447 -11.66 0.41 14.30
C ALA A 447 -12.59 -0.47 15.14
N LYS A 448 -13.45 0.15 15.95
CA LYS A 448 -14.47 -0.55 16.75
C LYS A 448 -15.39 -1.41 15.88
N ALA A 449 -15.88 -0.86 14.77
CA ALA A 449 -16.76 -1.57 13.85
C ALA A 449 -16.09 -2.75 13.13
N THR A 450 -14.75 -2.75 12.99
CA THR A 450 -14.00 -3.89 12.45
C THR A 450 -13.83 -5.01 13.47
N MET A 451 -13.79 -4.68 14.77
CA MET A 451 -13.48 -5.63 15.84
C MET A 451 -14.72 -6.21 16.56
N SER A 452 -15.92 -5.70 16.28
CA SER A 452 -17.17 -6.18 16.89
C SER A 452 -17.92 -7.10 15.93
N GLU A 453 -18.00 -8.40 16.25
CA GLU A 453 -18.82 -9.38 15.52
C GLU A 453 -20.34 -9.17 15.75
N ASN A 454 -20.71 -8.53 16.86
CA ASN A 454 -22.09 -8.44 17.35
C ASN A 454 -22.69 -7.03 17.26
N ASP A 455 -22.08 -6.10 16.51
CA ASP A 455 -22.56 -4.72 16.48
C ASP A 455 -23.95 -4.62 15.85
N VAL A 456 -24.91 -4.36 16.72
CA VAL A 456 -26.32 -4.16 16.42
C VAL A 456 -26.44 -2.99 15.43
N LYS A 457 -26.79 -3.31 14.18
CA LYS A 457 -27.47 -2.41 13.22
C LYS A 457 -26.67 -1.23 12.65
N GLY A 458 -25.36 -1.33 12.46
CA GLY A 458 -24.61 -0.35 11.64
C GLY A 458 -24.73 1.12 12.10
N VAL A 459 -25.11 1.35 13.37
CA VAL A 459 -25.37 2.68 13.95
C VAL A 459 -24.10 3.53 13.94
N HIS A 460 -22.95 2.91 14.20
CA HIS A 460 -21.66 3.58 14.14
C HIS A 460 -21.34 4.14 12.75
N TYR A 461 -21.74 3.46 11.67
CA TYR A 461 -21.45 3.96 10.31
C TYR A 461 -22.19 5.25 9.98
N GLU A 462 -23.37 5.51 10.57
CA GLU A 462 -24.08 6.77 10.36
C GLU A 462 -23.33 7.96 10.97
N GLU A 463 -22.80 7.76 12.16
CA GLU A 463 -21.93 8.73 12.83
C GLU A 463 -20.63 8.93 12.05
N ILE A 464 -19.97 7.86 11.62
CA ILE A 464 -18.72 7.90 10.84
C ILE A 464 -18.92 8.69 9.53
N LEU A 465 -19.97 8.38 8.77
CA LEU A 465 -20.27 9.07 7.51
C LEU A 465 -20.56 10.56 7.74
N LYS A 466 -21.29 10.89 8.81
CA LYS A 466 -21.53 12.29 9.20
C LYS A 466 -20.22 13.01 9.54
N LEU A 467 -19.33 12.37 10.31
CA LEU A 467 -18.01 12.93 10.66
C LEU A 467 -17.18 13.24 9.41
N TYR A 468 -17.12 12.33 8.43
CA TYR A 468 -16.40 12.60 7.18
C TYR A 468 -17.05 13.69 6.33
N ASN A 469 -18.39 13.79 6.32
CA ASN A 469 -19.08 14.91 5.66
C ASN A 469 -18.73 16.26 6.32
N ASP A 470 -18.72 16.32 7.65
CA ASP A 470 -18.27 17.50 8.38
C ASP A 470 -16.80 17.84 8.07
N LEU A 471 -15.92 16.83 8.01
CA LEU A 471 -14.49 17.02 7.69
C LEU A 471 -14.28 17.56 6.28
N MET A 472 -15.02 17.05 5.30
CA MET A 472 -15.00 17.58 3.93
C MET A 472 -15.40 19.06 3.86
N ALA A 473 -16.32 19.49 4.72
CA ALA A 473 -16.72 20.90 4.83
C ALA A 473 -15.72 21.77 5.60
N LEU A 474 -15.10 21.23 6.66
CA LEU A 474 -14.18 21.95 7.54
C LEU A 474 -12.76 22.10 6.97
N ASP A 475 -12.29 21.12 6.18
CA ASP A 475 -10.94 21.10 5.63
C ASP A 475 -10.96 20.69 4.16
N SER A 476 -11.37 21.65 3.32
CA SER A 476 -11.51 21.48 1.87
C SER A 476 -10.19 21.13 1.17
N THR A 477 -9.04 21.44 1.77
CA THR A 477 -7.73 21.10 1.20
C THR A 477 -7.46 19.59 1.23
N HIS A 478 -8.14 18.84 2.11
CA HIS A 478 -8.07 17.39 2.22
C HIS A 478 -9.37 16.69 1.80
N TYR A 479 -10.25 17.37 1.05
CA TYR A 479 -11.55 16.85 0.62
C TYR A 479 -11.47 15.43 0.05
N HIS A 480 -10.54 15.19 -0.89
CA HIS A 480 -10.39 13.89 -1.54
C HIS A 480 -10.02 12.77 -0.56
N TYR A 481 -9.16 13.05 0.43
CA TYR A 481 -8.81 12.08 1.46
C TYR A 481 -10.04 11.69 2.28
N TYR A 482 -10.81 12.66 2.77
CA TYR A 482 -12.02 12.36 3.54
C TYR A 482 -13.10 11.69 2.69
N LYS A 483 -13.18 12.01 1.39
CA LYS A 483 -14.11 11.39 0.45
C LYS A 483 -13.80 9.91 0.22
N ASP A 484 -12.51 9.56 0.15
CA ASP A 484 -12.06 8.17 0.06
C ASP A 484 -12.41 7.40 1.34
N GLU A 485 -12.10 7.95 2.50
CA GLU A 485 -12.43 7.33 3.79
C GLU A 485 -13.96 7.21 4.00
N HIS A 486 -14.74 8.21 3.56
CA HIS A 486 -16.20 8.14 3.54
C HIS A 486 -16.69 6.98 2.66
N SER A 487 -16.09 6.79 1.48
CA SER A 487 -16.43 5.68 0.57
C SER A 487 -16.12 4.33 1.21
N VAL A 488 -14.98 4.21 1.90
CA VAL A 488 -14.62 3.01 2.67
C VAL A 488 -15.66 2.72 3.76
N ALA A 489 -16.03 3.72 4.56
CA ALA A 489 -17.04 3.59 5.60
C ALA A 489 -18.42 3.20 5.03
N LEU A 490 -18.80 3.77 3.89
CA LEU A 490 -20.07 3.46 3.22
C LEU A 490 -20.11 2.01 2.73
N LEU A 491 -19.05 1.54 2.08
CA LEU A 491 -18.97 0.16 1.60
C LEU A 491 -18.91 -0.86 2.76
N ARG A 492 -18.24 -0.52 3.86
CA ARG A 492 -18.32 -1.32 5.10
C ARG A 492 -19.73 -1.36 5.69
N LYS A 493 -20.47 -0.23 5.65
CA LYS A 493 -21.89 -0.20 6.03
C LYS A 493 -22.72 -1.13 5.14
N VAL A 494 -22.56 -1.02 3.82
CA VAL A 494 -23.28 -1.86 2.84
C VAL A 494 -23.01 -3.34 3.08
N THR A 495 -21.75 -3.71 3.31
CA THR A 495 -21.29 -5.10 3.51
C THR A 495 -21.29 -5.55 4.98
N SER A 496 -21.92 -4.80 5.88
CA SER A 496 -21.96 -5.12 7.32
C SER A 496 -22.89 -6.28 7.65
N SER A 497 -23.91 -6.52 6.85
CA SER A 497 -24.90 -7.58 7.03
C SER A 497 -25.51 -7.99 5.70
N THR A 498 -25.99 -9.23 5.62
CA THR A 498 -26.65 -9.76 4.43
C THR A 498 -27.89 -8.94 4.06
N GLU A 499 -28.64 -8.44 5.04
CA GLU A 499 -29.83 -7.59 4.82
C GLU A 499 -29.48 -6.24 4.19
N SER A 500 -28.36 -5.63 4.61
CA SER A 500 -27.89 -4.37 4.02
C SER A 500 -27.36 -4.59 2.59
N LEU A 501 -26.62 -5.68 2.39
CA LEU A 501 -26.02 -6.02 1.11
C LEU A 501 -27.07 -6.40 0.07
N SER A 502 -28.11 -7.16 0.44
CA SER A 502 -29.15 -7.64 -0.47
C SER A 502 -29.91 -6.51 -1.18
N ARG A 503 -30.00 -5.32 -0.56
CA ARG A 503 -30.61 -4.12 -1.19
C ARG A 503 -29.88 -3.64 -2.43
N HIS A 504 -28.64 -4.07 -2.60
CA HIS A 504 -27.76 -3.72 -3.72
C HIS A 504 -27.52 -4.92 -4.65
N LEU A 505 -28.06 -6.10 -4.33
CA LEU A 505 -27.87 -7.32 -5.10
C LEU A 505 -29.05 -7.61 -6.02
N PHE A 506 -28.73 -7.93 -7.26
CA PHE A 506 -29.67 -8.22 -8.33
C PHE A 506 -29.26 -9.51 -9.05
N ARG A 507 -30.24 -10.17 -9.67
CA ARG A 507 -30.00 -11.26 -10.63
C ARG A 507 -30.20 -10.72 -12.03
N TYR A 508 -29.26 -11.03 -12.92
CA TYR A 508 -29.37 -10.66 -14.33
C TYR A 508 -29.85 -11.85 -15.15
N SER A 509 -31.07 -11.74 -15.72
CA SER A 509 -31.76 -12.85 -16.40
C SER A 509 -31.01 -13.39 -17.61
N ASP A 510 -30.37 -12.50 -18.38
CA ASP A 510 -29.86 -12.82 -19.71
C ASP A 510 -28.49 -13.52 -19.68
N MET A 511 -27.85 -13.60 -18.51
CA MET A 511 -26.59 -14.32 -18.28
C MET A 511 -26.73 -15.39 -17.20
N ASN A 512 -27.67 -16.33 -17.38
CA ASN A 512 -27.83 -17.48 -16.48
C ASN A 512 -28.02 -17.09 -14.99
N ASN A 513 -28.77 -16.00 -14.74
CA ASN A 513 -29.00 -15.43 -13.41
C ASN A 513 -27.71 -15.01 -12.68
N SER A 514 -26.76 -14.41 -13.40
CA SER A 514 -25.53 -13.88 -12.83
C SER A 514 -25.77 -12.92 -11.67
N VAL A 515 -24.88 -12.97 -10.69
CA VAL A 515 -24.91 -12.15 -9.48
C VAL A 515 -24.42 -10.74 -9.78
N CYS A 516 -25.31 -9.76 -9.72
CA CYS A 516 -24.99 -8.35 -9.96
C CYS A 516 -25.03 -7.55 -8.65
N LEU A 517 -23.94 -6.84 -8.36
CA LEU A 517 -23.88 -5.84 -7.30
C LEU A 517 -23.97 -4.45 -7.92
N ARG A 518 -25.00 -3.67 -7.53
CA ARG A 518 -25.23 -2.31 -8.00
C ARG A 518 -24.94 -1.30 -6.90
N LEU A 519 -23.89 -0.51 -7.14
CA LEU A 519 -23.41 0.57 -6.27
C LEU A 519 -23.32 1.89 -7.05
N ASN A 520 -24.16 2.04 -8.07
CA ASN A 520 -24.25 3.24 -8.87
C ASN A 520 -24.87 4.40 -8.07
N ASN A 521 -24.56 5.65 -8.43
CA ASN A 521 -25.07 6.86 -7.78
C ASN A 521 -24.83 6.91 -6.25
N SER A 522 -23.73 6.32 -5.79
CA SER A 522 -23.40 6.25 -4.35
C SER A 522 -22.33 7.27 -3.92
N SER A 523 -21.89 8.12 -4.85
CA SER A 523 -20.85 9.14 -4.62
C SER A 523 -19.57 8.51 -4.05
N LEU A 524 -19.17 7.35 -4.59
CA LEU A 524 -17.96 6.62 -4.21
C LEU A 524 -16.74 7.20 -4.93
N SER A 525 -15.66 7.50 -4.20
CA SER A 525 -14.37 7.88 -4.79
C SER A 525 -13.30 6.79 -4.69
N ARG A 526 -13.51 5.80 -3.81
CA ARG A 526 -12.63 4.65 -3.59
C ARG A 526 -13.43 3.37 -3.38
N ILE A 527 -12.90 2.25 -3.88
CA ILE A 527 -13.43 0.89 -3.68
C ILE A 527 -12.85 0.30 -2.39
N ALA A 528 -13.68 -0.46 -1.66
CA ALA A 528 -13.32 -1.13 -0.40
C ALA A 528 -14.20 -2.35 -0.16
N SER A 529 -13.90 -3.13 0.88
CA SER A 529 -14.65 -4.32 1.28
C SER A 529 -14.71 -5.43 0.23
N VAL A 530 -13.71 -5.46 -0.67
CA VAL A 530 -13.62 -6.46 -1.75
C VAL A 530 -13.46 -7.88 -1.23
N GLU A 531 -12.88 -8.04 -0.03
CA GLU A 531 -12.75 -9.32 0.67
C GLU A 531 -14.11 -9.98 0.95
N LYS A 532 -15.19 -9.19 1.04
CA LYS A 532 -16.56 -9.67 1.26
C LYS A 532 -17.35 -9.87 -0.04
N LEU A 533 -16.77 -9.53 -1.19
CA LEU A 533 -17.46 -9.43 -2.49
C LEU A 533 -16.87 -10.35 -3.56
N LEU A 534 -16.06 -11.35 -3.16
CA LEU A 534 -15.37 -12.28 -4.07
C LEU A 534 -16.31 -13.07 -4.99
N PHE A 535 -17.59 -13.19 -4.62
CA PHE A 535 -18.64 -13.92 -5.34
C PHE A 535 -19.28 -13.15 -6.50
N VAL A 536 -19.07 -11.83 -6.57
CA VAL A 536 -19.75 -10.94 -7.51
C VAL A 536 -19.28 -11.20 -8.95
N GLN A 537 -20.24 -11.32 -9.87
CA GLN A 537 -19.97 -11.56 -11.30
C GLN A 537 -20.21 -10.33 -12.16
N MET A 538 -21.19 -9.50 -11.80
CA MET A 538 -21.46 -8.22 -12.45
C MET A 538 -21.38 -7.10 -11.42
N LEU A 539 -20.68 -6.02 -11.74
CA LEU A 539 -20.51 -4.89 -10.82
C LEU A 539 -20.85 -3.59 -11.55
N ASP A 540 -21.87 -2.90 -11.05
CA ASP A 540 -22.24 -1.56 -11.52
C ASP A 540 -21.75 -0.50 -10.54
N LEU A 541 -20.73 0.25 -10.95
CA LEU A 541 -20.15 1.39 -10.24
C LEU A 541 -20.37 2.70 -11.02
N SER A 542 -21.35 2.73 -11.92
CA SER A 542 -21.62 3.93 -12.73
C SER A 542 -22.06 5.13 -11.90
N HIS A 543 -21.87 6.34 -12.43
CA HIS A 543 -22.29 7.59 -11.77
C HIS A 543 -21.70 7.74 -10.35
N ASN A 544 -20.38 7.61 -10.23
CA ASN A 544 -19.62 7.79 -9.00
C ASN A 544 -18.46 8.77 -9.25
N GLU A 545 -17.52 8.84 -8.31
CA GLU A 545 -16.35 9.72 -8.34
C GLU A 545 -15.04 8.91 -8.35
N LEU A 546 -15.05 7.68 -8.88
CA LEU A 546 -13.89 6.80 -8.88
C LEU A 546 -12.80 7.33 -9.83
N HIS A 547 -11.56 7.25 -9.40
CA HIS A 547 -10.39 7.64 -10.21
C HIS A 547 -9.50 6.44 -10.57
N SER A 548 -9.70 5.28 -9.93
CA SER A 548 -8.90 4.05 -10.07
C SER A 548 -9.75 2.81 -9.82
N THR A 549 -9.37 1.67 -10.40
CA THR A 549 -9.99 0.35 -10.18
C THR A 549 -9.22 -0.52 -9.18
N GLU A 550 -8.28 0.06 -8.44
CA GLU A 550 -7.55 -0.60 -7.36
C GLU A 550 -8.48 -1.37 -6.40
N GLY A 551 -8.07 -2.59 -6.06
CA GLY A 551 -8.81 -3.53 -5.21
C GLY A 551 -9.68 -4.51 -6.00
N LEU A 552 -10.15 -4.15 -7.20
CA LEU A 552 -11.01 -5.03 -8.01
C LEU A 552 -10.28 -6.30 -8.47
N GLU A 553 -8.96 -6.30 -8.52
CA GLU A 553 -8.15 -7.48 -8.85
C GLU A 553 -8.48 -8.69 -7.97
N ALA A 554 -8.99 -8.51 -6.74
CA ALA A 554 -9.42 -9.61 -5.89
C ALA A 554 -10.67 -10.35 -6.40
N MET A 555 -11.53 -9.68 -7.19
CA MET A 555 -12.84 -10.18 -7.64
C MET A 555 -12.72 -11.07 -8.88
N GLN A 556 -12.10 -12.24 -8.74
CA GLN A 556 -11.72 -13.11 -9.86
C GLN A 556 -12.89 -13.76 -10.61
N LEU A 557 -14.11 -13.60 -10.11
CA LEU A 557 -15.36 -13.99 -10.79
C LEU A 557 -15.97 -12.87 -11.64
N LEU A 558 -15.43 -11.65 -11.57
CA LEU A 558 -16.01 -10.50 -12.23
C LEU A 558 -15.92 -10.65 -13.76
N SER A 559 -17.09 -10.68 -14.40
CA SER A 559 -17.26 -10.84 -15.85
C SER A 559 -17.78 -9.57 -16.52
N CYS A 560 -18.57 -8.76 -15.82
CA CYS A 560 -19.12 -7.50 -16.34
C CYS A 560 -18.87 -6.36 -15.35
N LEU A 561 -18.31 -5.26 -15.83
CA LEU A 561 -17.98 -4.10 -15.02
C LEU A 561 -18.46 -2.81 -15.68
N ASN A 562 -19.30 -2.04 -14.98
CA ASN A 562 -19.70 -0.70 -15.39
C ASN A 562 -19.01 0.34 -14.52
N LEU A 563 -18.20 1.19 -15.13
CA LEU A 563 -17.50 2.33 -14.56
C LEU A 563 -17.89 3.63 -15.28
N SER A 564 -18.99 3.64 -16.04
CA SER A 564 -19.43 4.83 -16.76
C SER A 564 -19.68 6.01 -15.83
N HIS A 565 -19.51 7.24 -16.32
CA HIS A 565 -19.74 8.45 -15.51
C HIS A 565 -18.93 8.48 -14.20
N ASN A 566 -17.61 8.27 -14.29
CA ASN A 566 -16.66 8.39 -13.18
C ASN A 566 -15.58 9.45 -13.48
N ARG A 567 -14.48 9.45 -12.73
CA ARG A 567 -13.36 10.40 -12.83
C ARG A 567 -12.05 9.75 -13.24
N ILE A 568 -12.10 8.62 -13.96
CA ILE A 568 -10.92 7.90 -14.44
C ILE A 568 -10.24 8.71 -15.54
N ARG A 569 -8.95 9.02 -15.38
CA ARG A 569 -8.21 9.95 -16.27
C ARG A 569 -7.26 9.28 -17.25
N SER A 570 -6.90 8.01 -17.03
CA SER A 570 -5.94 7.29 -17.85
C SER A 570 -6.22 5.79 -17.86
N PHE A 571 -5.63 5.04 -18.80
CA PHE A 571 -5.68 3.58 -18.74
C PHE A 571 -4.84 3.01 -17.60
N SER A 572 -3.80 3.73 -17.14
CA SER A 572 -2.98 3.28 -16.00
C SER A 572 -3.79 3.11 -14.72
N ALA A 573 -4.84 3.92 -14.55
CA ALA A 573 -5.80 3.79 -13.45
C ALA A 573 -6.67 2.51 -13.52
N LEU A 574 -6.64 1.81 -14.66
CA LEU A 574 -7.34 0.55 -14.92
C LEU A 574 -6.41 -0.68 -14.85
N ASP A 575 -5.15 -0.52 -14.44
CA ASP A 575 -4.12 -1.58 -14.48
C ASP A 575 -4.53 -2.84 -13.70
N SER A 576 -5.27 -2.69 -12.60
CA SER A 576 -5.77 -3.83 -11.81
C SER A 576 -6.67 -4.78 -12.60
N LEU A 577 -7.40 -4.29 -13.59
CA LEU A 577 -8.32 -5.10 -14.39
C LEU A 577 -7.59 -6.19 -15.18
N ARG A 578 -6.29 -6.02 -15.47
CA ARG A 578 -5.46 -7.01 -16.20
C ARG A 578 -5.39 -8.36 -15.49
N HIS A 579 -5.61 -8.38 -14.19
CA HIS A 579 -5.64 -9.59 -13.38
C HIS A 579 -6.99 -10.32 -13.42
N LEU A 580 -8.04 -9.70 -13.98
CA LEU A 580 -9.38 -10.27 -14.08
C LEU A 580 -9.56 -11.07 -15.38
N LYS A 581 -9.14 -12.33 -15.35
CA LYS A 581 -9.17 -13.20 -16.55
C LYS A 581 -10.59 -13.54 -17.03
N GLN A 582 -11.59 -13.37 -16.17
CA GLN A 582 -13.00 -13.59 -16.49
C GLN A 582 -13.71 -12.35 -17.04
N LEU A 583 -13.09 -11.17 -17.03
CA LEU A 583 -13.73 -9.95 -17.52
C LEU A 583 -14.03 -10.06 -19.02
N ARG A 584 -15.30 -9.81 -19.39
CA ARG A 584 -15.83 -9.86 -20.76
C ARG A 584 -16.51 -8.57 -21.18
N VAL A 585 -17.15 -7.87 -20.25
CA VAL A 585 -17.84 -6.60 -20.53
C VAL A 585 -17.22 -5.52 -19.67
N LEU A 586 -16.79 -4.44 -20.31
CA LEU A 586 -16.26 -3.26 -19.63
C LEU A 586 -16.89 -2.00 -20.20
N ASP A 587 -17.58 -1.24 -19.36
CA ASP A 587 -18.04 0.10 -19.70
C ASP A 587 -17.22 1.13 -18.90
N VAL A 588 -16.46 1.96 -19.61
CA VAL A 588 -15.68 3.09 -19.06
C VAL A 588 -16.10 4.40 -19.73
N SER A 589 -17.30 4.43 -20.34
CA SER A 589 -17.82 5.61 -21.04
C SER A 589 -17.96 6.81 -20.10
N HIS A 590 -17.97 8.03 -20.67
CA HIS A 590 -18.15 9.27 -19.93
C HIS A 590 -17.21 9.44 -18.72
N ASN A 591 -15.93 9.09 -18.92
CA ASN A 591 -14.83 9.37 -17.99
C ASN A 591 -13.93 10.47 -18.58
N HIS A 592 -12.72 10.62 -18.05
CA HIS A 592 -11.75 11.66 -18.44
C HIS A 592 -10.51 11.03 -19.10
N ILE A 593 -10.63 9.82 -19.65
CA ILE A 593 -9.50 9.07 -20.20
C ILE A 593 -8.95 9.81 -21.42
N GLY A 594 -7.67 10.15 -21.36
CA GLY A 594 -6.95 10.87 -22.42
C GLY A 594 -6.82 12.38 -22.19
N GLU A 595 -7.36 12.94 -21.10
CA GLU A 595 -7.10 14.34 -20.70
C GLU A 595 -5.63 14.58 -20.32
N HIS A 596 -4.98 13.54 -19.77
CA HIS A 596 -3.58 13.60 -19.35
C HIS A 596 -2.81 12.39 -19.87
N SER A 597 -1.59 12.62 -20.37
CA SER A 597 -0.71 11.57 -20.89
C SER A 597 -0.07 10.71 -19.79
N VAL A 598 -0.14 11.14 -18.53
CA VAL A 598 0.39 10.44 -17.36
C VAL A 598 -0.63 10.53 -16.24
N ASP A 599 -0.86 9.40 -15.59
CA ASP A 599 -1.65 9.36 -14.36
C ASP A 599 -0.88 10.02 -13.22
N THR A 600 -1.22 11.28 -12.93
CA THR A 600 -0.68 12.02 -11.77
C THR A 600 -1.29 11.57 -10.44
N THR A 601 -2.35 10.75 -10.48
CA THR A 601 -3.05 10.23 -9.30
C THR A 601 -2.57 8.85 -8.88
N ARG A 602 -1.75 8.19 -9.71
CA ARG A 602 -1.16 6.86 -9.44
C ARG A 602 -0.41 6.76 -8.11
N TYR A 603 0.11 7.86 -7.58
CA TYR A 603 0.82 7.91 -6.30
C TYR A 603 -0.03 8.42 -5.13
N LEU A 604 -1.31 8.77 -5.34
CA LEU A 604 -2.23 9.22 -4.30
C LEU A 604 -2.93 8.06 -3.59
N CYS A 605 -3.01 6.90 -4.24
CA CYS A 605 -3.60 5.67 -3.74
C CYS A 605 -2.64 4.53 -4.08
N SER A 606 -1.86 4.06 -3.11
CA SER A 606 -0.97 2.92 -3.33
C SER A 606 -1.67 1.64 -2.92
N SER A 607 -2.19 0.89 -3.90
CA SER A 607 -2.54 -0.52 -3.68
C SER A 607 -1.29 -1.27 -3.24
N PRO A 608 -1.34 -2.11 -2.19
CA PRO A 608 -0.27 -3.08 -1.94
C PRO A 608 -0.10 -4.07 -3.10
N LEU A 609 -1.04 -4.13 -4.06
CA LEU A 609 -1.05 -5.06 -5.20
C LEU A 609 -0.59 -4.40 -6.53
N SER A 610 -0.49 -3.07 -6.61
CA SER A 610 -0.27 -2.30 -7.86
C SER A 610 1.04 -1.51 -7.86
N ASN A 611 2.18 -2.21 -7.87
CA ASN A 611 3.48 -1.61 -8.18
C ASN A 611 3.97 -2.16 -9.52
N SER A 612 3.37 -1.74 -10.64
CA SER A 612 3.84 -2.17 -11.97
C SER A 612 4.99 -1.28 -12.43
N GLU A 613 6.20 -1.82 -12.41
CA GLU A 613 7.35 -1.24 -13.13
C GLU A 613 7.14 -1.49 -14.63
N TRP A 614 6.95 -0.43 -15.39
CA TRP A 614 6.83 -0.51 -16.84
C TRP A 614 8.22 -0.67 -17.47
N SER A 615 8.49 -1.81 -18.10
CA SER A 615 9.67 -1.98 -18.96
C SER A 615 9.29 -1.84 -20.45
N GLN A 616 10.09 -1.10 -21.20
CA GLN A 616 9.87 -0.84 -22.63
C GLN A 616 10.06 -2.08 -23.53
N ASP A 617 10.61 -3.17 -23.00
CA ASP A 617 11.03 -4.34 -23.78
C ASP A 617 9.88 -5.28 -24.19
N GLU A 618 8.65 -5.08 -23.69
CA GLU A 618 7.50 -5.96 -23.95
C GLU A 618 6.61 -5.54 -25.16
N VAL A 619 7.05 -4.59 -25.99
CA VAL A 619 6.28 -4.16 -27.18
C VAL A 619 6.51 -5.13 -28.35
N GLY A 620 5.50 -5.95 -28.66
CA GLY A 620 5.57 -6.99 -29.69
C GLY A 620 5.67 -6.50 -31.14
N ARG A 621 6.32 -7.27 -32.01
CA ARG A 621 6.61 -6.98 -33.44
C ARG A 621 5.40 -6.99 -34.41
N ARG A 622 4.15 -6.93 -33.96
CA ARG A 622 2.95 -7.16 -34.82
C ARG A 622 2.04 -5.94 -35.07
N MET A 623 2.37 -4.78 -34.53
CA MET A 623 1.53 -3.56 -34.66
C MET A 623 2.29 -2.39 -35.29
N THR A 624 1.57 -1.41 -35.80
CA THR A 624 2.14 -0.12 -36.23
C THR A 624 2.84 0.54 -35.03
N PRO A 625 4.18 0.68 -35.04
CA PRO A 625 4.91 1.17 -33.87
C PRO A 625 4.44 2.56 -33.41
N SER A 626 3.92 3.38 -34.34
CA SER A 626 3.40 4.71 -34.05
C SER A 626 2.14 4.71 -33.18
N LEU A 627 1.15 3.84 -33.44
CA LEU A 627 -0.08 3.77 -32.66
C LEU A 627 0.16 3.17 -31.28
N VAL A 628 1.00 2.14 -31.19
CA VAL A 628 1.37 1.57 -29.89
C VAL A 628 2.15 2.58 -29.06
N THR A 629 3.02 3.40 -29.68
CA THR A 629 3.71 4.49 -28.96
C THR A 629 2.74 5.56 -28.48
N LYS A 630 1.68 5.86 -29.25
CA LYS A 630 0.67 6.88 -28.91
C LYS A 630 -0.29 6.42 -27.81
N TYR A 631 -0.76 5.17 -27.88
CA TYR A 631 -1.74 4.56 -26.97
C TYR A 631 -1.11 3.43 -26.16
N TRP A 632 0.12 3.65 -25.68
CA TRP A 632 0.92 2.62 -25.02
C TRP A 632 0.24 2.12 -23.74
N ASP A 633 -0.32 3.01 -22.93
CA ASP A 633 -1.02 2.68 -21.68
C ASP A 633 -2.28 1.84 -21.95
N ALA A 634 -3.06 2.22 -22.96
CA ALA A 634 -4.21 1.45 -23.44
C ALA A 634 -3.79 0.06 -23.94
N TYR A 635 -2.71 -0.03 -24.71
CA TYR A 635 -2.17 -1.29 -25.20
C TYR A 635 -1.86 -2.25 -24.04
N PHE A 636 -1.12 -1.77 -23.04
CA PHE A 636 -0.69 -2.60 -21.91
C PHE A 636 -1.86 -3.15 -21.11
N VAL A 637 -2.89 -2.34 -20.88
CA VAL A 637 -4.06 -2.78 -20.12
C VAL A 637 -4.96 -3.69 -20.94
N LEU A 638 -5.33 -3.26 -22.15
CA LEU A 638 -6.32 -3.98 -22.96
C LEU A 638 -5.81 -5.31 -23.52
N ARG A 639 -4.51 -5.43 -23.84
CA ARG A 639 -3.95 -6.66 -24.45
C ARG A 639 -4.08 -7.90 -23.56
N ASP A 640 -4.13 -7.71 -22.24
CA ASP A 640 -4.21 -8.80 -21.27
C ASP A 640 -5.66 -9.17 -20.91
N LEU A 641 -6.63 -8.42 -21.46
CA LEU A 641 -8.06 -8.63 -21.27
C LEU A 641 -8.66 -9.40 -22.45
N ASN A 642 -9.65 -10.22 -22.16
CA ASN A 642 -10.37 -11.01 -23.16
C ASN A 642 -11.82 -10.49 -23.32
N LEU A 643 -11.95 -9.19 -23.61
CA LEU A 643 -13.25 -8.51 -23.66
C LEU A 643 -14.05 -8.92 -24.90
N LYS A 644 -15.37 -9.02 -24.72
CA LYS A 644 -16.39 -9.18 -25.76
C LYS A 644 -17.14 -7.88 -26.03
N GLN A 645 -17.27 -7.02 -25.04
CA GLN A 645 -17.89 -5.70 -25.14
C GLN A 645 -17.03 -4.66 -24.43
N LEU A 646 -16.80 -3.52 -25.10
CA LEU A 646 -16.14 -2.35 -24.55
C LEU A 646 -16.92 -1.10 -24.91
N ASP A 647 -17.31 -0.32 -23.91
CA ASP A 647 -17.91 0.99 -24.09
C ASP A 647 -16.95 2.05 -23.54
N ILE A 648 -16.51 2.98 -24.40
CA ILE A 648 -15.53 4.04 -24.08
C ILE A 648 -15.98 5.43 -24.58
N ALA A 649 -17.15 5.52 -25.21
CA ALA A 649 -17.71 6.77 -25.70
C ALA A 649 -17.71 7.87 -24.63
N GLY A 650 -17.54 9.13 -25.04
CA GLY A 650 -17.53 10.27 -24.12
C GLY A 650 -16.22 10.52 -23.37
N ASN A 651 -15.18 9.72 -23.61
CA ASN A 651 -13.80 10.04 -23.17
C ASN A 651 -13.05 10.86 -24.23
N VAL A 652 -12.04 11.62 -23.81
CA VAL A 652 -11.18 12.41 -24.72
C VAL A 652 -10.43 11.51 -25.71
N VAL A 653 -10.01 10.33 -25.27
CA VAL A 653 -9.31 9.35 -26.12
C VAL A 653 -10.20 8.70 -27.19
N ALA A 654 -11.54 8.76 -27.06
CA ALA A 654 -12.49 7.96 -27.83
C ALA A 654 -12.75 8.47 -29.27
N GLY A 655 -11.69 8.89 -29.97
CA GLY A 655 -11.75 9.29 -31.39
C GLY A 655 -11.73 8.09 -32.36
N GLU A 656 -11.86 8.38 -33.66
CA GLU A 656 -11.86 7.36 -34.73
C GLU A 656 -10.56 6.55 -34.78
N GLU A 657 -9.41 7.21 -34.62
CA GLU A 657 -8.10 6.54 -34.64
C GLU A 657 -7.98 5.53 -33.48
N PHE A 658 -8.39 5.90 -32.27
CA PHE A 658 -8.40 4.99 -31.13
C PHE A 658 -9.41 3.85 -31.31
N SER A 659 -10.60 4.14 -31.85
CA SER A 659 -11.62 3.13 -32.14
C SER A 659 -11.13 2.11 -33.17
N SER A 660 -10.28 2.51 -34.12
CA SER A 660 -9.62 1.60 -35.06
C SER A 660 -8.48 0.78 -34.43
N PHE A 661 -7.88 1.28 -33.36
CA PHE A 661 -6.79 0.64 -32.63
C PHE A 661 -7.28 -0.46 -31.70
N VAL A 662 -8.39 -0.23 -30.98
CA VAL A 662 -8.93 -1.18 -29.98
C VAL A 662 -9.11 -2.62 -30.51
N PRO A 663 -9.75 -2.88 -31.67
CA PRO A 663 -9.92 -4.24 -32.18
C PRO A 663 -8.60 -4.93 -32.56
N GLN A 664 -7.53 -4.17 -32.83
CA GLN A 664 -6.21 -4.73 -33.08
C GLN A 664 -5.56 -5.25 -31.79
N VAL A 665 -5.86 -4.62 -30.65
CA VAL A 665 -5.35 -4.98 -29.32
C VAL A 665 -6.18 -6.08 -28.67
N VAL A 666 -7.50 -6.01 -28.84
CA VAL A 666 -8.46 -6.96 -28.25
C VAL A 666 -9.18 -7.69 -29.39
N PRO A 667 -8.55 -8.73 -29.99
CA PRO A 667 -9.09 -9.41 -31.16
C PRO A 667 -10.38 -10.20 -30.86
N THR A 668 -10.69 -10.43 -29.59
CA THR A 668 -11.89 -11.14 -29.16
C THR A 668 -13.12 -10.25 -29.02
N LEU A 669 -12.96 -8.93 -29.17
CA LEU A 669 -13.99 -7.93 -29.01
C LEU A 669 -15.05 -8.05 -30.12
N VAL A 670 -16.32 -8.09 -29.72
CA VAL A 670 -17.48 -8.21 -30.62
C VAL A 670 -18.24 -6.88 -30.71
N TRP A 671 -18.33 -6.16 -29.59
CA TRP A 671 -19.08 -4.91 -29.47
C TRP A 671 -18.16 -3.77 -29.00
N LEU A 672 -18.20 -2.65 -29.71
CA LEU A 672 -17.51 -1.41 -29.33
C LEU A 672 -18.51 -0.25 -29.37
N ASN A 673 -18.72 0.41 -28.23
CA ASN A 673 -19.70 1.51 -28.10
C ASN A 673 -21.10 1.12 -28.61
N GLY A 674 -21.57 -0.07 -28.23
CA GLY A 674 -22.83 -0.66 -28.71
C GLY A 674 -22.88 -1.09 -30.18
N HIS A 675 -21.83 -0.86 -30.97
CA HIS A 675 -21.78 -1.28 -32.38
C HIS A 675 -21.11 -2.65 -32.54
N LYS A 676 -21.74 -3.54 -33.31
CA LYS A 676 -21.14 -4.83 -33.64
C LYS A 676 -19.97 -4.64 -34.62
N LEU A 677 -18.78 -5.08 -34.22
CA LEU A 677 -17.61 -5.14 -35.09
C LEU A 677 -17.82 -6.25 -36.12
N ARG A 678 -17.57 -5.96 -37.40
CA ARG A 678 -17.70 -6.97 -38.47
C ARG A 678 -16.61 -8.03 -38.27
N SER A 679 -17.03 -9.29 -38.21
CA SER A 679 -16.19 -10.49 -38.10
C SER A 679 -15.18 -10.63 -39.22
#